data_AF-A0A7W0KH13-F1
#
_entry.id   AF-A0A7W0KH13-F1
#
_cell.length_a   1.000
_cell.length_b   1.000
_cell.length_c   1.000
_cell.angle_alpha   90.00
_cell.angle_beta   90.00
_cell.angle_gamma   90.00
#
_symmetry.space_group_name_H-M   'P 1'
#
loop_
_entity.id
_entity.type
_entity.pdbx_description
1 polymer ?
#
loop_
_entity_poly.entity_id
_entity_poly.type
_entity_poly.pdbx_seq_one_letter_code
_entity_poly.pdbx_strand_id
1 'polypeptide(L)'
;MEGESVLQIRETAIFRGPNVWARMPVIHYVVDIGELEERPTNKIPGFYEQLVELIPSLYDHGCSIGKPGGFLKRLREGTWMGHVMEHVALEVQNLAGAEVGRGKTRGTGEKGVYNVSFQFDQEDVGLAAGQLAIRLLNHVVYKTESEFDYQVELETVIKIAERLAYGPSTGAIVQEGKRRGIPVIRLDPQRSLVQLGHGKYQRRIWATVTSETANIAVEVAKNKELTNRLLHDVGIPVPRGQIVVSEAEAIRAARRIQYPVVLKPGDGNHGRGVCINLTSDDEVTEFFPVAMRESRSGQVIVESYVTGKDYRILVVDNQVVAVAERVPAHVEGDGEHTVRELIDITNADSRRGVGHEKILTRISIDEQTNEVLERFGIGLDDVPEPGLFVQLKLTGNMSTGGTSIDRTDDIHSDNVEIARQAAMVVGLDIAGIDFIAEDISQSVRQTGGAIVEVNAGPGFRMHTHPTEGHPRHVGRAVVDMLFPRGAPTRVPIVAVTGTNGKTTTSRMIAHIMKTAGKRVGMTTTDGIYIDGSQIMSGDMSGPTSARMVLKNPTIDYAVLETARGGILRSGLGYDRCNIAVVTNVTSDHLGLRGVDTLAELARVKAVVAQSVLRDGASVLNADNEWTVDMTRTARGEIIFFSMDDQNPVILDHLRERGRAVVLRETRQGEMVTIVEHRRETSLLLASQIPATFEGRARVNIANAMAAASAALADDVQLDYIRLALRTFTSSFYQTPGRFNLLDLGGKRVVVDYCHNMAGLEAMADFVKRMEAEKTVAVISVPGDRSDADMQAFGDLAGKTFSQIVIREDDNTRGRKSGSIADLLSASAVAGGMEAGNITIVLDELEAVKTAVDMADKTDLVVLMVDKPVEVWEMLTSFGASAV
;
A
#
# COMPACT_ATOMS: atom_id res chain seq x y z
N MET A 1 10.25 44.16 13.40
CA MET A 1 8.92 43.52 13.37
C MET A 1 8.95 42.42 14.42
N GLU A 2 8.63 42.77 15.67
CA GLU A 2 8.48 41.82 16.77
C GLU A 2 6.97 41.72 17.03
N GLY A 3 6.37 40.55 16.74
CA GLY A 3 5.00 40.25 17.18
C GLY A 3 4.03 39.63 16.17
N GLU A 4 4.33 39.58 14.86
CA GLU A 4 3.44 38.94 13.89
C GLU A 4 3.65 37.42 13.88
N SER A 5 2.62 36.68 14.28
CA SER A 5 2.66 35.22 14.26
C SER A 5 2.47 34.72 12.83
N VAL A 6 3.54 34.16 12.26
CA VAL A 6 3.54 33.52 10.94
C VAL A 6 2.67 32.27 10.90
N LEU A 7 2.31 31.81 9.69
CA LEU A 7 1.65 30.52 9.48
C LEU A 7 2.55 29.38 9.95
N GLN A 8 2.02 28.45 10.76
CA GLN A 8 2.80 27.33 11.30
C GLN A 8 2.03 26.00 11.22
N ILE A 9 2.75 24.93 10.91
CA ILE A 9 2.24 23.56 11.04
C ILE A 9 2.46 23.11 12.48
N ARG A 10 1.38 22.93 13.24
CA ARG A 10 1.40 22.40 14.62
C ARG A 10 1.54 20.88 14.66
N GLU A 11 0.92 20.17 13.71
CA GLU A 11 0.93 18.70 13.64
C GLU A 11 0.95 18.23 12.18
N THR A 12 1.62 17.10 11.93
CA THR A 12 1.61 16.39 10.65
C THR A 12 1.19 14.94 10.85
N ALA A 13 0.21 14.50 10.08
CA ALA A 13 -0.21 13.11 9.98
C ALA A 13 -0.31 12.66 8.52
N ILE A 14 0.10 11.42 8.25
CA ILE A 14 0.11 10.84 6.91
C ILE A 14 -0.82 9.63 6.88
N PHE A 15 -1.91 9.74 6.12
CA PHE A 15 -2.88 8.69 5.94
C PHE A 15 -2.63 7.98 4.62
N ARG A 16 -2.26 6.69 4.66
CA ARG A 16 -1.86 5.89 3.48
C ARG A 16 -2.98 4.97 2.96
N GLY A 17 -4.20 5.20 3.44
CA GLY A 17 -5.40 4.43 3.11
C GLY A 17 -6.63 5.25 3.53
N PRO A 18 -7.84 4.68 3.39
CA PRO A 18 -9.07 5.29 3.89
C PRO A 18 -8.92 5.74 5.35
N ASN A 19 -9.46 6.91 5.65
CA ASN A 19 -9.27 7.61 6.91
C ASN A 19 -10.47 8.55 7.18
N VAL A 20 -10.41 9.27 8.30
CA VAL A 20 -11.49 10.16 8.76
C VAL A 20 -11.70 11.40 7.87
N TRP A 21 -10.68 11.79 7.11
CA TRP A 21 -10.72 12.97 6.24
C TRP A 21 -11.17 12.61 4.83
N ALA A 22 -10.70 11.46 4.33
CA ALA A 22 -10.86 11.04 2.95
C ALA A 22 -10.79 9.50 2.79
N ARG A 23 -11.27 9.01 1.65
CA ARG A 23 -11.19 7.58 1.27
C ARG A 23 -9.95 7.24 0.42
N MET A 24 -9.06 8.20 0.26
CA MET A 24 -7.78 8.09 -0.43
C MET A 24 -6.64 8.50 0.50
N PRO A 25 -5.39 8.20 0.13
CA PRO A 25 -4.24 8.74 0.84
C PRO A 25 -4.26 10.27 0.88
N VAL A 26 -4.02 10.83 2.07
CA VAL A 26 -3.94 12.28 2.30
C VAL A 26 -2.84 12.61 3.31
N ILE A 27 -2.19 13.74 3.10
CA ILE A 27 -1.43 14.43 4.14
C ILE A 27 -2.40 15.32 4.89
N HIS A 28 -2.31 15.32 6.21
CA HIS A 28 -3.11 16.16 7.09
C HIS A 28 -2.17 17.00 7.95
N TYR A 29 -2.43 18.29 7.93
CA TYR A 29 -1.78 19.25 8.79
C TYR A 29 -2.80 19.90 9.72
N VAL A 30 -2.36 20.17 10.94
CA VAL A 30 -3.00 21.16 11.81
C VAL A 30 -2.23 22.46 11.62
N VAL A 31 -2.87 23.46 11.02
CA VAL A 31 -2.24 24.72 10.61
C VAL A 31 -2.78 25.85 11.48
N ASP A 32 -1.88 26.55 12.14
CA ASP A 32 -2.16 27.80 12.84
C ASP A 32 -1.95 28.97 11.87
N ILE A 33 -3.01 29.75 11.65
CA ILE A 33 -2.97 30.92 10.77
C ILE A 33 -2.83 32.24 11.54
N GLY A 34 -2.76 32.19 12.87
CA GLY A 34 -2.55 33.36 13.73
C GLY A 34 -3.52 34.50 13.45
N GLU A 35 -2.99 35.69 13.25
CA GLU A 35 -3.77 36.91 12.98
C GLU A 35 -4.50 36.91 11.63
N LEU A 36 -4.16 35.99 10.71
CA LEU A 36 -4.82 35.88 9.41
C LEU A 36 -6.26 35.35 9.52
N GLU A 37 -6.66 34.90 10.71
CA GLU A 37 -8.07 34.64 11.03
C GLU A 37 -8.95 35.88 10.81
N GLU A 38 -8.45 37.07 11.15
CA GLU A 38 -9.18 38.35 11.02
C GLU A 38 -8.95 39.04 9.66
N ARG A 39 -7.93 38.56 8.93
CA ARG A 39 -7.45 39.08 7.64
C ARG A 39 -7.56 38.00 6.56
N PRO A 40 -8.77 37.60 6.14
CA PRO A 40 -8.94 36.71 4.99
C PRO A 40 -8.31 37.32 3.73
N THR A 41 -8.09 36.50 2.70
CA THR A 41 -7.29 36.85 1.51
C THR A 41 -7.65 38.18 0.85
N ASN A 42 -8.92 38.58 0.85
CA ASN A 42 -9.39 39.84 0.26
C ASN A 42 -9.04 41.09 1.09
N LYS A 43 -8.61 40.93 2.35
CA LYS A 43 -8.12 42.00 3.22
C LYS A 43 -6.59 42.09 3.27
N ILE A 44 -5.87 41.23 2.54
CA ILE A 44 -4.41 41.24 2.47
C ILE A 44 -4.01 41.99 1.18
N PRO A 45 -3.41 43.19 1.27
CA PRO A 45 -3.09 44.00 0.09
C PRO A 45 -2.16 43.27 -0.88
N GLY A 46 -2.53 43.22 -2.16
CA GLY A 46 -1.71 42.63 -3.24
C GLY A 46 -1.59 41.10 -3.20
N PHE A 47 -2.26 40.41 -2.28
CA PHE A 47 -2.13 38.97 -2.11
C PHE A 47 -2.61 38.20 -3.34
N TYR A 48 -3.75 38.60 -3.90
CA TYR A 48 -4.32 37.97 -5.09
C TYR A 48 -3.36 38.08 -6.28
N GLU A 49 -2.88 39.29 -6.55
CA GLU A 49 -2.00 39.58 -7.69
C GLU A 49 -0.68 38.81 -7.56
N GLN A 50 -0.03 38.87 -6.38
CA GLN A 50 1.24 38.18 -6.13
C GLN A 50 1.12 36.66 -6.26
N LEU A 51 0.07 36.05 -5.69
CA LEU A 51 -0.08 34.59 -5.75
C LEU A 51 -0.36 34.09 -7.16
N VAL A 52 -1.18 34.82 -7.93
CA VAL A 52 -1.51 34.46 -9.32
C VAL A 52 -0.32 34.68 -10.25
N GLU A 53 0.50 35.69 -10.00
CA GLU A 53 1.75 35.91 -10.74
C GLU A 53 2.75 34.77 -10.50
N LEU A 54 2.88 34.30 -9.26
CA LEU A 54 3.80 33.20 -8.92
C LEU A 54 3.29 31.84 -9.39
N ILE A 55 1.98 31.58 -9.33
CA ILE A 55 1.37 30.31 -9.74
C ILE A 55 0.15 30.54 -10.66
N PRO A 56 0.36 30.89 -11.94
CA PRO A 56 -0.73 31.18 -12.87
C PRO A 56 -1.67 29.98 -13.08
N SER A 57 -1.14 28.75 -12.97
CA SER A 57 -1.87 27.49 -13.17
C SER A 57 -2.94 27.21 -12.11
N LEU A 58 -2.96 27.95 -10.99
CA LEU A 58 -4.07 27.93 -10.03
C LEU A 58 -5.43 28.31 -10.67
N TYR A 59 -5.42 28.93 -11.85
CA TYR A 59 -6.63 29.16 -12.63
C TYR A 59 -7.30 27.84 -13.04
N ASP A 60 -6.55 26.87 -13.56
CA ASP A 60 -7.10 25.61 -14.07
C ASP A 60 -7.44 24.63 -12.94
N HIS A 61 -6.93 24.90 -11.73
CA HIS A 61 -7.19 24.12 -10.54
C HIS A 61 -8.66 24.20 -10.10
N GLY A 62 -9.39 23.09 -10.24
CA GLY A 62 -10.79 22.99 -9.87
C GLY A 62 -11.00 22.99 -8.35
N CYS A 63 -11.44 24.11 -7.77
CA CYS A 63 -11.99 24.15 -6.41
C CYS A 63 -13.41 23.53 -6.37
N SER A 64 -14.06 23.53 -5.21
CA SER A 64 -15.46 23.13 -4.96
C SER A 64 -16.52 23.62 -5.98
N ILE A 65 -16.24 24.67 -6.75
CA ILE A 65 -17.10 25.22 -7.82
C ILE A 65 -17.05 24.36 -9.11
N GLY A 66 -16.03 23.50 -9.27
CA GLY A 66 -15.91 22.54 -10.37
C GLY A 66 -15.68 23.16 -11.75
N LYS A 67 -15.27 24.43 -11.81
CA LYS A 67 -14.97 25.17 -13.04
C LYS A 67 -13.60 25.86 -12.93
N PRO A 68 -12.86 26.02 -14.04
CA PRO A 68 -11.67 26.86 -14.09
C PRO A 68 -11.96 28.26 -13.52
N GLY A 69 -11.01 28.80 -12.76
CA GLY A 69 -11.09 30.08 -12.05
C GLY A 69 -11.90 30.06 -10.75
N GLY A 70 -12.49 28.91 -10.37
CA GLY A 70 -13.32 28.80 -9.16
C GLY A 70 -12.57 29.11 -7.85
N PHE A 71 -11.31 28.66 -7.74
CA PHE A 71 -10.48 28.98 -6.58
C PHE A 71 -10.13 30.47 -6.52
N LEU A 72 -9.68 31.05 -7.64
CA LEU A 72 -9.32 32.45 -7.73
C LEU A 72 -10.49 33.39 -7.41
N LYS A 73 -11.72 33.00 -7.75
CA LYS A 73 -12.93 33.70 -7.33
C LYS A 73 -13.04 33.75 -5.80
N ARG A 74 -12.83 32.63 -5.09
CA ARG A 74 -12.84 32.60 -3.61
C ARG A 74 -11.72 33.41 -2.98
N LEU A 75 -10.54 33.47 -3.61
CA LEU A 75 -9.46 34.35 -3.15
C LEU A 75 -9.90 35.82 -3.13
N ARG A 76 -10.62 36.27 -4.16
CA ARG A 76 -11.17 37.64 -4.26
C ARG A 76 -12.33 37.88 -3.31
N GLU A 77 -13.21 36.90 -3.12
CA GLU A 77 -14.33 37.00 -2.18
C GLU A 77 -13.85 37.00 -0.71
N GLY A 78 -12.69 36.40 -0.45
CA GLY A 78 -12.11 36.25 0.87
C GLY A 78 -12.22 34.80 1.36
N THR A 79 -11.07 34.16 1.56
CA THR A 79 -10.95 32.84 2.18
C THR A 79 -9.81 32.84 3.20
N TRP A 80 -9.75 31.81 4.04
CA TRP A 80 -8.70 31.66 5.05
C TRP A 80 -7.47 30.94 4.51
N MET A 81 -6.32 31.23 5.14
CA MET A 81 -5.01 30.82 4.65
C MET A 81 -4.80 29.29 4.65
N GLY A 82 -5.47 28.56 5.55
CA GLY A 82 -5.46 27.08 5.51
C GLY A 82 -6.04 26.51 4.22
N HIS A 83 -7.12 27.11 3.69
CA HIS A 83 -7.72 26.71 2.43
C HIS A 83 -6.86 27.13 1.22
N VAL A 84 -6.10 28.22 1.34
CA VAL A 84 -5.11 28.58 0.31
C VAL A 84 -3.96 27.58 0.28
N MET A 85 -3.41 27.24 1.45
CA MET A 85 -2.34 26.26 1.59
C MET A 85 -2.71 24.92 0.97
N GLU A 86 -3.94 24.45 1.18
CA GLU A 86 -4.48 23.24 0.56
C GLU A 86 -4.31 23.24 -0.97
N HIS A 87 -4.78 24.31 -1.62
CA HIS A 87 -4.76 24.42 -3.08
C HIS A 87 -3.36 24.65 -3.63
N VAL A 88 -2.52 25.42 -2.95
CA VAL A 88 -1.11 25.61 -3.34
C VAL A 88 -0.36 24.27 -3.23
N ALA A 89 -0.56 23.50 -2.17
CA ALA A 89 0.10 22.20 -2.00
C ALA A 89 -0.35 21.17 -3.06
N LEU A 90 -1.63 21.19 -3.46
CA LEU A 90 -2.10 20.36 -4.58
C LEU A 90 -1.49 20.81 -5.91
N GLU A 91 -1.42 22.12 -6.16
CA GLU A 91 -0.92 22.64 -7.43
C GLU A 91 0.59 22.45 -7.60
N VAL A 92 1.38 22.64 -6.54
CA VAL A 92 2.81 22.32 -6.55
C VAL A 92 3.07 20.85 -6.88
N GLN A 93 2.23 19.93 -6.39
CA GLN A 93 2.33 18.51 -6.76
C GLN A 93 2.00 18.28 -8.24
N ASN A 94 0.98 18.95 -8.78
CA ASN A 94 0.61 18.83 -10.20
C ASN A 94 1.70 19.40 -11.12
N LEU A 95 2.30 20.54 -10.75
CA LEU A 95 3.47 21.09 -11.44
C LEU A 95 4.69 20.15 -11.36
N ALA A 96 4.79 19.35 -10.30
CA ALA A 96 5.77 18.26 -10.18
C ALA A 96 5.37 16.94 -10.87
N GLY A 97 4.30 16.94 -11.67
CA GLY A 97 3.87 15.81 -12.49
C GLY A 97 2.92 14.81 -11.81
N ALA A 98 2.38 15.13 -10.63
CA ALA A 98 1.32 14.32 -10.01
C ALA A 98 -0.07 14.61 -10.63
N GLU A 99 -1.03 13.71 -10.38
CA GLU A 99 -2.44 13.91 -10.72
C GLU A 99 -3.27 13.94 -9.43
N VAL A 100 -3.25 15.06 -8.72
CA VAL A 100 -3.97 15.24 -7.44
C VAL A 100 -4.88 16.46 -7.47
N GLY A 101 -6.05 16.35 -6.85
CA GLY A 101 -7.03 17.44 -6.87
C GLY A 101 -8.06 17.43 -5.75
N ARG A 102 -7.90 16.56 -4.75
CA ARG A 102 -8.80 16.53 -3.60
C ARG A 102 -8.12 17.08 -2.37
N GLY A 103 -8.70 18.13 -1.82
CA GLY A 103 -8.37 18.64 -0.49
C GLY A 103 -9.62 18.92 0.33
N LYS A 104 -9.40 19.20 1.61
CA LYS A 104 -10.44 19.54 2.58
C LYS A 104 -9.84 20.32 3.75
N THR A 105 -10.34 21.53 3.94
CA THR A 105 -9.99 22.38 5.08
C THR A 105 -11.18 22.57 6.01
N ARG A 106 -10.97 22.43 7.33
CA ARG A 106 -11.98 22.64 8.39
C ARG A 106 -11.34 23.22 9.65
N GLY A 107 -12.02 24.12 10.36
CA GLY A 107 -11.56 24.57 11.68
C GLY A 107 -11.41 23.40 12.66
N THR A 108 -10.47 23.49 13.60
CA THR A 108 -10.32 22.52 14.70
C THR A 108 -11.31 22.76 15.85
N GLY A 109 -11.92 23.94 15.89
CA GLY A 109 -12.69 24.44 17.03
C GLY A 109 -11.91 25.51 17.82
N GLU A 110 -10.58 25.51 17.73
CA GLU A 110 -9.73 26.60 18.18
C GLU A 110 -9.69 27.70 17.10
N LYS A 111 -9.88 28.95 17.52
CA LYS A 111 -9.90 30.10 16.62
C LYS A 111 -8.52 30.27 15.94
N GLY A 112 -8.50 30.41 14.62
CA GLY A 112 -7.27 30.53 13.84
C GLY A 112 -6.55 29.21 13.57
N VAL A 113 -7.10 28.06 13.97
CA VAL A 113 -6.46 26.76 13.77
C VAL A 113 -7.32 25.85 12.90
N TYR A 114 -6.71 25.30 11.86
CA TYR A 114 -7.40 24.56 10.79
C TYR A 114 -6.78 23.18 10.55
N ASN A 115 -7.64 22.18 10.42
CA ASN A 115 -7.31 20.91 9.78
C ASN A 115 -7.25 21.12 8.26
N VAL A 116 -6.08 20.93 7.67
CA VAL A 116 -5.85 21.02 6.23
C VAL A 116 -5.44 19.63 5.73
N SER A 117 -6.30 18.99 4.95
CA SER A 117 -6.01 17.68 4.34
C SER A 117 -5.95 17.78 2.83
N PHE A 118 -4.92 17.21 2.20
CA PHE A 118 -4.80 17.17 0.75
C PHE A 118 -4.26 15.82 0.27
N GLN A 119 -4.74 15.38 -0.89
CA GLN A 119 -4.33 14.14 -1.53
C GLN A 119 -2.84 14.20 -1.93
N PHE A 120 -2.19 13.04 -1.87
CA PHE A 120 -0.86 12.84 -2.45
C PHE A 120 -0.82 11.56 -3.30
N ASP A 121 0.01 11.55 -4.36
CA ASP A 121 0.37 10.30 -5.07
C ASP A 121 1.69 9.72 -4.55
N GLN A 122 2.71 10.56 -4.36
CA GLN A 122 3.98 10.22 -3.69
C GLN A 122 4.10 10.98 -2.38
N GLU A 123 4.38 10.27 -1.30
CA GLU A 123 4.40 10.82 0.07
C GLU A 123 5.42 11.95 0.23
N ASP A 124 6.66 11.73 -0.18
CA ASP A 124 7.74 12.71 -0.04
C ASP A 124 7.49 13.98 -0.89
N VAL A 125 6.90 13.82 -2.08
CA VAL A 125 6.53 14.94 -2.96
C VAL A 125 5.40 15.75 -2.33
N GLY A 126 4.39 15.08 -1.76
CA GLY A 126 3.30 15.75 -1.07
C GLY A 126 3.77 16.51 0.18
N LEU A 127 4.70 15.95 0.96
CA LEU A 127 5.29 16.63 2.12
C LEU A 127 6.12 17.85 1.70
N ALA A 128 6.95 17.70 0.67
CA ALA A 128 7.74 18.79 0.13
C ALA A 128 6.85 19.91 -0.43
N ALA A 129 5.77 19.56 -1.15
CA ALA A 129 4.79 20.51 -1.66
C ALA A 129 4.05 21.25 -0.54
N GLY A 130 3.67 20.55 0.53
CA GLY A 130 3.05 21.15 1.72
C GLY A 130 3.97 22.14 2.43
N GLN A 131 5.26 21.80 2.58
CA GLN A 131 6.29 22.68 3.13
C GLN A 131 6.55 23.90 2.25
N LEU A 132 6.63 23.72 0.92
CA LEU A 132 6.76 24.83 -0.02
C LEU A 132 5.53 25.75 0.04
N ALA A 133 4.32 25.18 0.13
CA ALA A 133 3.09 25.97 0.23
C ALA A 133 3.11 26.90 1.45
N ILE A 134 3.50 26.42 2.63
CA ILE A 134 3.53 27.28 3.83
C ILE A 134 4.64 28.34 3.76
N ARG A 135 5.83 27.99 3.26
CA ARG A 135 6.93 28.95 3.05
C ARG A 135 6.54 30.05 2.07
N LEU A 136 5.96 29.67 0.93
CA LEU A 136 5.44 30.61 -0.06
C LEU A 136 4.42 31.57 0.56
N LEU A 137 3.43 31.05 1.28
CA LEU A 137 2.38 31.90 1.87
C LEU A 137 2.93 32.84 2.94
N ASN A 138 3.86 32.37 3.78
CA ASN A 138 4.55 33.23 4.73
C ASN A 138 5.38 34.32 4.04
N HIS A 139 6.08 33.99 2.95
CA HIS A 139 6.83 34.97 2.18
C HIS A 139 5.91 36.00 1.51
N VAL A 140 4.80 35.58 0.89
CA VAL A 140 3.83 36.49 0.25
C VAL A 140 3.23 37.48 1.25
N VAL A 141 2.86 37.01 2.45
CA VAL A 141 2.19 37.83 3.47
C VAL A 141 3.17 38.68 4.29
N TYR A 142 4.23 38.07 4.79
CA TYR A 142 5.11 38.68 5.81
C TYR A 142 6.52 39.00 5.31
N LYS A 143 6.85 38.63 4.06
CA LYS A 143 8.21 38.79 3.49
C LYS A 143 9.28 38.16 4.38
N THR A 144 8.99 36.95 4.90
CA THR A 144 9.83 36.23 5.87
C THR A 144 11.23 35.89 5.38
N GLU A 145 11.40 35.74 4.07
CA GLU A 145 12.65 35.29 3.44
C GLU A 145 13.05 36.31 2.36
N SER A 146 14.21 36.95 2.47
CA SER A 146 14.66 38.00 1.55
C SER A 146 15.12 37.48 0.19
N GLU A 147 15.56 36.21 0.12
CA GLU A 147 16.09 35.55 -1.09
C GLU A 147 15.16 34.45 -1.62
N PHE A 148 13.89 34.45 -1.22
CA PHE A 148 12.96 33.41 -1.65
C PHE A 148 12.65 33.55 -3.15
N ASP A 149 12.99 32.52 -3.91
CA ASP A 149 12.64 32.37 -5.32
C ASP A 149 11.75 31.13 -5.49
N TYR A 150 10.47 31.37 -5.81
CA TYR A 150 9.50 30.30 -6.00
C TYR A 150 9.91 29.30 -7.08
N GLN A 151 10.55 29.74 -8.17
CA GLN A 151 10.91 28.86 -9.27
C GLN A 151 12.03 27.90 -8.84
N VAL A 152 13.05 28.40 -8.14
CA VAL A 152 14.14 27.58 -7.59
C VAL A 152 13.63 26.55 -6.57
N GLU A 153 12.69 26.96 -5.72
CA GLU A 153 12.08 26.07 -4.73
C GLU A 153 11.17 25.02 -5.38
N LEU A 154 10.39 25.41 -6.39
CA LEU A 154 9.56 24.49 -7.18
C LEU A 154 10.43 23.46 -7.90
N GLU A 155 11.54 23.88 -8.52
CA GLU A 155 12.52 22.97 -9.13
C GLU A 155 13.03 21.92 -8.14
N THR A 156 13.20 22.29 -6.88
CA THR A 156 13.63 21.34 -5.84
C THR A 156 12.58 20.27 -5.60
N VAL A 157 11.29 20.63 -5.57
CA VAL A 157 10.18 19.67 -5.46
C VAL A 157 10.09 18.78 -6.71
N ILE A 158 10.26 19.35 -7.90
CA ILE A 158 10.30 18.61 -9.18
C ILE A 158 11.43 17.58 -9.16
N LYS A 159 12.65 17.96 -8.77
CA LYS A 159 13.81 17.05 -8.65
C LYS A 159 13.56 15.91 -7.67
N ILE A 160 12.83 16.16 -6.57
CA ILE A 160 12.41 15.11 -5.63
C ILE A 160 11.44 14.14 -6.33
N ALA A 161 10.44 14.66 -7.06
CA ALA A 161 9.47 13.86 -7.78
C ALA A 161 10.12 13.00 -8.86
N GLU A 162 11.02 13.56 -9.67
CA GLU A 162 11.76 12.85 -10.72
C GLU A 162 12.63 11.73 -10.15
N ARG A 163 13.35 11.98 -9.05
CA ARG A 163 14.19 10.97 -8.39
C ARG A 163 13.37 9.79 -7.88
N LEU A 164 12.16 10.04 -7.38
CA LEU A 164 11.28 9.03 -6.82
C LEU A 164 10.35 8.41 -7.87
N ALA A 165 10.23 9.00 -9.06
CA ALA A 165 9.37 8.49 -10.12
C ALA A 165 9.74 7.04 -10.51
N TYR A 166 8.74 6.28 -10.92
CA TYR A 166 9.02 5.02 -11.60
C TYR A 166 9.63 5.32 -12.96
N GLY A 167 10.70 4.60 -13.32
CA GLY A 167 11.20 4.61 -14.70
C GLY A 167 10.08 4.21 -15.67
N PRO A 168 10.15 4.63 -16.95
CA PRO A 168 9.06 4.50 -17.93
C PRO A 168 8.54 3.06 -18.07
N SER A 169 9.42 2.06 -17.99
CA SER A 169 9.04 0.65 -18.09
C SER A 169 8.27 0.16 -16.86
N THR A 170 8.79 0.42 -15.66
CA THR A 170 8.10 0.09 -14.40
C THR A 170 6.77 0.85 -14.31
N GLY A 171 6.78 2.12 -14.68
CA GLY A 171 5.61 3.01 -14.69
C GLY A 171 4.49 2.46 -15.56
N ALA A 172 4.79 1.97 -16.76
CA ALA A 172 3.79 1.38 -17.66
C ALA A 172 3.10 0.15 -17.04
N ILE A 173 3.85 -0.73 -16.35
CA ILE A 173 3.28 -1.92 -15.69
C ILE A 173 2.45 -1.50 -14.46
N VAL A 174 2.97 -0.56 -13.65
CA VAL A 174 2.30 -0.06 -12.44
C VAL A 174 1.00 0.67 -12.78
N GLN A 175 1.00 1.52 -13.80
CA GLN A 175 -0.18 2.28 -14.22
C GLN A 175 -1.27 1.33 -14.71
N GLU A 176 -0.92 0.30 -15.47
CA GLU A 176 -1.86 -0.73 -15.88
C GLU A 176 -2.39 -1.53 -14.67
N GLY A 177 -1.54 -1.89 -13.72
CA GLY A 177 -1.96 -2.53 -12.46
C GLY A 177 -2.97 -1.68 -11.69
N LYS A 178 -2.67 -0.37 -11.51
CA LYS A 178 -3.60 0.61 -10.91
C LYS A 178 -4.92 0.67 -11.68
N ARG A 179 -4.88 0.72 -13.03
CA ARG A 179 -6.06 0.76 -13.91
C ARG A 179 -6.95 -0.48 -13.76
N ARG A 180 -6.36 -1.66 -13.59
CA ARG A 180 -7.08 -2.94 -13.32
C ARG A 180 -7.47 -3.11 -11.85
N GLY A 181 -7.20 -2.12 -10.99
CA GLY A 181 -7.54 -2.15 -9.56
C GLY A 181 -6.67 -3.11 -8.73
N ILE A 182 -5.53 -3.53 -9.26
CA ILE A 182 -4.54 -4.39 -8.60
C ILE A 182 -3.81 -3.55 -7.54
N PRO A 183 -3.68 -4.03 -6.28
CA PRO A 183 -2.88 -3.33 -5.28
C PRO A 183 -1.43 -3.19 -5.75
N VAL A 184 -0.87 -1.99 -5.61
CA VAL A 184 0.53 -1.71 -5.94
C VAL A 184 1.24 -1.29 -4.67
N ILE A 185 2.35 -1.96 -4.34
CA ILE A 185 3.16 -1.68 -3.17
C ILE A 185 4.61 -1.55 -3.61
N ARG A 186 5.21 -0.37 -3.42
CA ARG A 186 6.65 -0.20 -3.59
C ARG A 186 7.39 -0.88 -2.44
N LEU A 187 8.31 -1.79 -2.74
CA LEU A 187 9.08 -2.51 -1.73
C LEU A 187 10.42 -1.85 -1.44
N ASP A 188 11.01 -1.20 -2.43
CA ASP A 188 12.23 -0.41 -2.30
C ASP A 188 11.92 1.07 -2.56
N PRO A 189 12.05 1.96 -1.56
CA PRO A 189 11.79 3.40 -1.71
C PRO A 189 12.68 4.09 -2.75
N GLN A 190 13.90 3.58 -2.99
CA GLN A 190 14.89 4.20 -3.87
C GLN A 190 14.97 3.52 -5.24
N ARG A 191 14.39 2.33 -5.39
CA ARG A 191 14.47 1.54 -6.63
C ARG A 191 13.08 1.18 -7.18
N SER A 192 13.09 0.46 -8.30
CA SER A 192 11.89 0.02 -9.02
C SER A 192 11.44 -1.40 -8.65
N LEU A 193 11.66 -1.84 -7.41
CA LEU A 193 11.12 -3.11 -6.92
C LEU A 193 9.69 -2.90 -6.41
N VAL A 194 8.73 -3.52 -7.10
CA VAL A 194 7.30 -3.33 -6.88
C VAL A 194 6.62 -4.68 -6.69
N GLN A 195 5.68 -4.73 -5.76
CA GLN A 195 4.73 -5.81 -5.59
C GLN A 195 3.37 -5.41 -6.15
N LEU A 196 2.77 -6.33 -6.92
CA LEU A 196 1.42 -6.27 -7.43
C LEU A 196 0.58 -7.35 -6.74
N GLY A 197 -0.56 -7.00 -6.15
CA GLY A 197 -1.43 -7.97 -5.47
C GLY A 197 -1.12 -8.22 -3.99
N HIS A 198 -1.98 -8.99 -3.33
CA HIS A 198 -1.89 -9.35 -1.91
C HIS A 198 -1.81 -10.87 -1.70
N GLY A 199 -1.21 -11.28 -0.58
CA GLY A 199 -1.21 -12.67 -0.12
C GLY A 199 -0.58 -13.61 -1.15
N LYS A 200 -1.15 -14.81 -1.30
CA LYS A 200 -0.72 -15.79 -2.31
C LYS A 200 -0.83 -15.34 -3.76
N TYR A 201 -1.59 -14.28 -4.04
CA TYR A 201 -1.78 -13.77 -5.40
C TYR A 201 -0.74 -12.71 -5.77
N GLN A 202 0.17 -12.37 -4.87
CA GLN A 202 1.15 -11.32 -5.14
C GLN A 202 2.17 -11.75 -6.22
N ARG A 203 2.50 -10.81 -7.11
CA ARG A 203 3.60 -10.89 -8.08
C ARG A 203 4.58 -9.77 -7.82
N ARG A 204 5.83 -9.95 -8.22
CA ARG A 204 6.85 -8.90 -8.07
C ARG A 204 7.45 -8.58 -9.42
N ILE A 205 7.80 -7.31 -9.60
CA ILE A 205 8.56 -6.82 -10.74
C ILE A 205 9.74 -5.99 -10.23
N TRP A 206 10.87 -6.13 -10.91
CA TRP A 206 12.01 -5.23 -10.77
C TRP A 206 12.32 -4.67 -12.15
N ALA A 207 12.00 -3.40 -12.36
CA ALA A 207 11.88 -2.85 -13.71
C ALA A 207 10.88 -3.69 -14.54
N THR A 208 11.34 -4.41 -15.57
CA THR A 208 10.52 -5.30 -16.41
C THR A 208 10.81 -6.78 -16.18
N VAL A 209 11.74 -7.14 -15.29
CA VAL A 209 11.95 -8.52 -14.85
C VAL A 209 10.86 -8.89 -13.86
N THR A 210 10.25 -10.07 -13.98
CA THR A 210 9.14 -10.50 -13.12
C THR A 210 9.56 -11.59 -12.15
N SER A 211 8.68 -11.92 -11.19
CA SER A 211 8.85 -13.07 -10.31
C SER A 211 8.77 -14.43 -11.02
N GLU A 212 8.32 -14.46 -12.28
CA GLU A 212 8.27 -15.66 -13.12
C GLU A 212 9.52 -15.81 -14.00
N THR A 213 10.35 -14.77 -14.13
CA THR A 213 11.58 -14.83 -14.92
C THR A 213 12.60 -15.76 -14.24
N ALA A 214 12.96 -16.87 -14.90
CA ALA A 214 13.94 -17.79 -14.38
C ALA A 214 15.34 -17.15 -14.38
N ASN A 215 16.05 -17.20 -13.24
CA ASN A 215 17.39 -16.60 -13.15
C ASN A 215 18.39 -17.21 -14.14
N ILE A 216 18.25 -18.51 -14.45
CA ILE A 216 19.08 -19.17 -15.48
C ILE A 216 18.89 -18.52 -16.86
N ALA A 217 17.66 -18.11 -17.22
CA ALA A 217 17.38 -17.44 -18.47
C ALA A 217 18.03 -16.05 -18.53
N VAL A 218 18.05 -15.32 -17.41
CA VAL A 218 18.75 -14.02 -17.30
C VAL A 218 20.26 -14.19 -17.50
N GLU A 219 20.87 -15.22 -16.88
CA GLU A 219 22.29 -15.49 -17.04
C GLU A 219 22.65 -15.97 -18.46
N VAL A 220 21.77 -16.77 -19.09
CA VAL A 220 21.91 -17.12 -20.51
C VAL A 220 21.89 -15.85 -21.37
N ALA A 221 20.90 -14.98 -21.19
CA ALA A 221 20.74 -13.74 -21.97
C ALA A 221 21.94 -12.78 -21.85
N LYS A 222 22.58 -12.70 -20.67
CA LYS A 222 23.81 -11.91 -20.48
C LYS A 222 25.01 -12.49 -21.23
N ASN A 223 25.01 -13.80 -21.49
CA ASN A 223 26.08 -14.48 -22.21
C ASN A 223 25.75 -14.53 -23.71
N LYS A 224 26.33 -13.60 -24.46
CA LYS A 224 26.13 -13.46 -25.91
C LYS A 224 26.49 -14.73 -26.69
N GLU A 225 27.57 -15.41 -26.29
CA GLU A 225 28.02 -16.63 -26.97
C GLU A 225 27.08 -17.80 -26.72
N LEU A 226 26.71 -18.02 -25.45
CA LEU A 226 25.81 -19.09 -25.09
C LEU A 226 24.43 -18.88 -25.73
N THR A 227 23.92 -17.66 -25.69
CA THR A 227 22.66 -17.29 -26.36
C THR A 227 22.75 -17.57 -27.86
N ASN A 228 23.79 -17.07 -28.54
CA ASN A 228 23.97 -17.29 -29.98
C ASN A 228 24.02 -18.78 -30.32
N ARG A 229 24.80 -19.58 -29.58
CA ARG A 229 24.88 -21.04 -29.77
C ARG A 229 23.51 -21.71 -29.63
N LEU A 230 22.79 -21.43 -28.54
CA LEU A 230 21.47 -22.04 -28.29
C LEU A 230 20.45 -21.72 -29.38
N LEU A 231 20.46 -20.47 -29.87
CA LEU A 231 19.61 -20.05 -30.98
C LEU A 231 20.03 -20.75 -32.29
N HIS A 232 21.32 -20.79 -32.60
CA HIS A 232 21.85 -21.46 -33.78
C HIS A 232 21.47 -22.96 -33.81
N ASP A 233 21.60 -23.66 -32.68
CA ASP A 233 21.36 -25.10 -32.58
C ASP A 233 19.91 -25.50 -32.88
N VAL A 234 18.96 -24.57 -32.76
CA VAL A 234 17.55 -24.76 -33.13
C VAL A 234 17.17 -24.14 -34.48
N GLY A 235 18.15 -23.66 -35.24
CA GLY A 235 17.96 -23.10 -36.58
C GLY A 235 17.42 -21.65 -36.61
N ILE A 236 17.61 -20.89 -35.53
CA ILE A 236 17.30 -19.46 -35.52
C ILE A 236 18.46 -18.68 -36.19
N PRO A 237 18.18 -17.78 -37.14
CA PRO A 237 19.22 -16.97 -37.78
C PRO A 237 19.96 -16.07 -36.77
N VAL A 238 21.25 -16.32 -36.60
CA VAL A 238 22.18 -15.55 -35.75
C VAL A 238 23.50 -15.32 -36.50
N PRO A 239 24.27 -14.25 -36.18
CA PRO A 239 25.61 -14.07 -36.73
C PRO A 239 26.49 -15.28 -36.43
N ARG A 240 27.23 -15.76 -37.43
CA ARG A 240 28.23 -16.82 -37.23
C ARG A 240 29.43 -16.21 -36.55
N GLY A 241 29.79 -16.68 -35.35
CA GLY A 241 30.89 -16.11 -34.60
C GLY A 241 31.78 -17.11 -33.88
N GLN A 242 32.99 -16.67 -33.54
CA GLN A 242 33.98 -17.44 -32.79
C GLN A 242 34.66 -16.54 -31.74
N ILE A 243 34.86 -17.09 -30.53
CA ILE A 243 35.68 -16.45 -29.50
C ILE A 243 37.17 -16.62 -29.84
N VAL A 244 37.90 -15.54 -29.71
CA VAL A 244 39.35 -15.45 -29.93
C VAL A 244 40.00 -14.68 -28.78
N VAL A 245 41.24 -15.02 -28.47
CA VAL A 245 42.03 -14.34 -27.42
C VAL A 245 43.27 -13.66 -27.99
N SER A 246 43.52 -13.78 -29.29
CA SER A 246 44.65 -13.14 -29.97
C SER A 246 44.27 -12.64 -31.36
N GLU A 247 45.00 -11.62 -31.83
CA GLU A 247 44.85 -11.05 -33.16
C GLU A 247 44.98 -12.11 -34.26
N ALA A 248 45.98 -13.00 -34.13
CA ALA A 248 46.20 -14.08 -35.09
C ALA A 248 45.02 -15.07 -35.15
N GLU A 249 44.35 -15.32 -34.02
CA GLU A 249 43.10 -16.08 -34.00
C GLU A 249 41.95 -15.30 -34.62
N ALA A 250 41.88 -13.98 -34.38
CA ALA A 250 40.85 -13.12 -34.94
C ALA A 250 40.88 -13.11 -36.48
N ILE A 251 42.06 -12.97 -37.08
CA ILE A 251 42.26 -13.05 -38.53
C ILE A 251 41.84 -14.42 -39.07
N ARG A 252 42.25 -15.51 -38.41
CA ARG A 252 41.85 -16.88 -38.81
C ARG A 252 40.34 -17.08 -38.74
N ALA A 253 39.70 -16.55 -37.70
CA ALA A 253 38.25 -16.58 -37.54
C ALA A 253 37.56 -15.75 -38.64
N ALA A 254 38.04 -14.54 -38.90
CA ALA A 254 37.50 -13.63 -39.91
C ALA A 254 37.54 -14.25 -41.31
N ARG A 255 38.68 -14.83 -41.71
CA ARG A 255 38.81 -15.55 -42.99
C ARG A 255 37.87 -16.75 -43.10
N ARG A 256 37.60 -17.45 -41.99
CA ARG A 256 36.68 -18.61 -41.96
C ARG A 256 35.22 -18.17 -42.05
N ILE A 257 34.86 -17.10 -41.36
CA ILE A 257 33.51 -16.52 -41.35
C ILE A 257 33.20 -15.82 -42.68
N GLN A 258 34.25 -15.32 -43.35
CA GLN A 258 34.25 -14.49 -44.55
C GLN A 258 33.88 -13.03 -44.26
N TYR A 259 34.63 -12.12 -44.87
CA TYR A 259 34.43 -10.67 -44.76
C TYR A 259 33.12 -10.22 -45.44
N PRO A 260 32.46 -9.15 -44.94
CA PRO A 260 32.83 -8.34 -43.78
C PRO A 260 32.53 -8.98 -42.41
N VAL A 261 33.32 -8.62 -41.39
CA VAL A 261 33.18 -9.12 -40.00
C VAL A 261 33.07 -8.00 -38.98
N VAL A 262 32.64 -8.37 -37.77
CA VAL A 262 32.54 -7.52 -36.58
C VAL A 262 33.48 -8.05 -35.51
N LEU A 263 34.18 -7.16 -34.83
CA LEU A 263 34.89 -7.46 -33.58
C LEU A 263 34.14 -6.83 -32.42
N LYS A 264 33.86 -7.63 -31.37
CA LYS A 264 33.25 -7.11 -30.14
C LYS A 264 33.84 -7.77 -28.89
N PRO A 265 33.90 -7.07 -27.74
CA PRO A 265 34.32 -7.69 -26.49
C PRO A 265 33.33 -8.80 -26.09
N GLY A 266 33.82 -9.93 -25.59
CA GLY A 266 32.97 -11.06 -25.17
C GLY A 266 32.03 -10.74 -24.02
N ASP A 267 32.41 -9.76 -23.18
CA ASP A 267 31.73 -9.32 -21.97
C ASP A 267 31.37 -7.81 -22.00
N GLY A 268 31.38 -7.20 -23.18
CA GLY A 268 31.12 -5.77 -23.37
C GLY A 268 29.63 -5.40 -23.45
N ASN A 269 29.27 -4.22 -22.92
CA ASN A 269 27.91 -3.65 -22.93
C ASN A 269 27.86 -2.30 -23.67
N HIS A 270 26.66 -1.92 -24.12
CA HIS A 270 26.37 -0.61 -24.74
C HIS A 270 27.22 -0.25 -25.98
N GLY A 271 27.65 -1.25 -26.74
CA GLY A 271 28.41 -1.03 -28.00
C GLY A 271 29.85 -0.55 -27.81
N ARG A 272 30.38 -0.49 -26.58
CA ARG A 272 31.79 -0.12 -26.35
C ARG A 272 32.74 -1.18 -26.91
N GLY A 273 33.77 -0.72 -27.62
CA GLY A 273 34.76 -1.59 -28.27
C GLY A 273 34.22 -2.44 -29.43
N VAL A 274 33.02 -2.12 -29.94
CA VAL A 274 32.43 -2.83 -31.09
C VAL A 274 32.90 -2.18 -32.39
N CYS A 275 33.62 -2.94 -33.21
CA CYS A 275 34.14 -2.50 -34.49
C CYS A 275 33.39 -3.25 -35.61
N ILE A 276 32.64 -2.51 -36.43
CA ILE A 276 31.73 -3.08 -37.43
C ILE A 276 32.20 -2.85 -38.87
N ASN A 277 31.77 -3.76 -39.76
CA ASN A 277 32.03 -3.72 -41.20
C ASN A 277 33.53 -3.71 -41.53
N LEU A 278 34.30 -4.58 -40.86
CA LEU A 278 35.71 -4.77 -41.18
C LEU A 278 35.82 -5.64 -42.43
N THR A 279 36.57 -5.22 -43.43
CA THR A 279 36.60 -5.82 -44.77
C THR A 279 37.92 -6.51 -45.13
N SER A 280 38.95 -6.37 -44.30
CA SER A 280 40.29 -6.90 -44.57
C SER A 280 41.01 -7.41 -43.31
N ASP A 281 42.10 -8.15 -43.50
CA ASP A 281 42.96 -8.59 -42.39
C ASP A 281 43.61 -7.39 -41.70
N ASP A 282 44.02 -6.37 -42.46
CA ASP A 282 44.68 -5.16 -41.94
C ASP A 282 43.76 -4.38 -40.99
N GLU A 283 42.49 -4.21 -41.38
CA GLU A 283 41.47 -3.60 -40.52
C GLU A 283 41.22 -4.43 -39.25
N VAL A 284 41.21 -5.77 -39.35
CA VAL A 284 41.09 -6.64 -38.16
C VAL A 284 42.28 -6.44 -37.21
N THR A 285 43.51 -6.36 -37.73
CA THR A 285 44.71 -6.07 -36.94
C THR A 285 44.64 -4.69 -36.28
N GLU A 286 44.18 -3.67 -37.00
CA GLU A 286 44.05 -2.31 -36.49
C GLU A 286 43.02 -2.21 -35.35
N PHE A 287 41.86 -2.84 -35.51
CA PHE A 287 40.73 -2.69 -34.59
C PHE A 287 40.66 -3.75 -33.48
N PHE A 288 41.39 -4.87 -33.57
CA PHE A 288 41.42 -5.89 -32.52
C PHE A 288 41.86 -5.35 -31.14
N PRO A 289 42.91 -4.51 -31.01
CA PRO A 289 43.29 -3.92 -29.73
C PRO A 289 42.19 -3.06 -29.10
N VAL A 290 41.32 -2.43 -29.91
CA VAL A 290 40.19 -1.61 -29.43
C VAL A 290 39.16 -2.50 -28.74
N ALA A 291 38.74 -3.58 -29.39
CA ALA A 291 37.81 -4.55 -28.79
C ALA A 291 38.41 -5.27 -27.58
N MET A 292 39.71 -5.61 -27.63
CA MET A 292 40.39 -6.29 -26.53
C MET A 292 40.52 -5.41 -25.28
N ARG A 293 40.78 -4.11 -25.44
CA ARG A 293 40.92 -3.16 -24.31
C ARG A 293 39.64 -3.05 -23.49
N GLU A 294 38.49 -3.18 -24.14
CA GLU A 294 37.18 -3.11 -23.50
C GLU A 294 36.70 -4.46 -22.94
N SER A 295 37.41 -5.56 -23.22
CA SER A 295 37.11 -6.88 -22.65
C SER A 295 37.77 -7.06 -21.29
N ARG A 296 37.00 -7.35 -20.24
CA ARG A 296 37.56 -7.69 -18.92
C ARG A 296 37.91 -9.17 -18.83
N SER A 297 37.24 -10.00 -19.62
CA SER A 297 37.51 -11.43 -19.73
C SER A 297 38.74 -11.76 -20.59
N GLY A 298 39.28 -10.79 -21.34
CA GLY A 298 40.37 -11.00 -22.30
C GLY A 298 39.94 -11.77 -23.54
N GLN A 299 38.65 -11.72 -23.87
CA GLN A 299 38.04 -12.46 -24.98
C GLN A 299 37.35 -11.49 -25.94
N VAL A 300 37.59 -11.68 -27.24
CA VAL A 300 36.93 -10.95 -28.32
C VAL A 300 36.12 -11.95 -29.15
N ILE A 301 34.93 -11.54 -29.59
CA ILE A 301 34.11 -12.30 -30.52
C ILE A 301 34.34 -11.72 -31.91
N VAL A 302 34.71 -12.58 -32.86
CA VAL A 302 34.65 -12.27 -34.30
C VAL A 302 33.36 -12.85 -34.84
N GLU A 303 32.52 -12.05 -35.48
CA GLU A 303 31.25 -12.52 -36.06
C GLU A 303 31.00 -11.97 -37.47
N SER A 304 30.16 -12.66 -38.25
CA SER A 304 29.72 -12.18 -39.56
C SER A 304 28.98 -10.86 -39.44
N TYR A 305 29.31 -9.87 -40.27
CA TYR A 305 28.58 -8.61 -40.31
C TYR A 305 27.19 -8.82 -40.94
N VAL A 306 26.15 -8.35 -40.24
CA VAL A 306 24.77 -8.39 -40.72
C VAL A 306 24.37 -6.99 -41.13
N THR A 307 23.96 -6.83 -42.39
CA THR A 307 23.51 -5.56 -42.95
C THR A 307 22.00 -5.41 -42.81
N GLY A 308 21.54 -4.19 -42.54
CA GLY A 308 20.12 -3.87 -42.43
C GLY A 308 19.84 -2.80 -41.38
N LYS A 309 18.56 -2.54 -41.16
CA LYS A 309 18.04 -1.68 -40.11
C LYS A 309 18.01 -2.42 -38.77
N ASP A 310 18.12 -1.66 -37.69
CA ASP A 310 18.11 -2.17 -36.32
C ASP A 310 16.68 -2.14 -35.75
N TYR A 311 16.15 -3.30 -35.38
CA TYR A 311 14.83 -3.44 -34.76
C TYR A 311 14.95 -4.01 -33.35
N ARG A 312 14.14 -3.47 -32.44
CA ARG A 312 13.85 -4.06 -31.14
C ARG A 312 12.47 -4.69 -31.19
N ILE A 313 12.41 -6.03 -31.12
CA ILE A 313 11.16 -6.78 -31.01
C ILE A 313 10.94 -7.12 -29.54
N LEU A 314 9.79 -6.73 -28.98
CA LEU A 314 9.41 -7.06 -27.62
C LEU A 314 8.51 -8.30 -27.62
N VAL A 315 8.95 -9.35 -26.94
CA VAL A 315 8.19 -10.57 -26.70
C VAL A 315 7.76 -10.60 -25.23
N VAL A 316 6.47 -10.80 -24.98
CA VAL A 316 5.88 -10.99 -23.65
C VAL A 316 4.98 -12.21 -23.70
N ASP A 317 5.15 -13.15 -22.78
CA ASP A 317 4.34 -14.38 -22.70
C ASP A 317 4.29 -15.16 -24.02
N ASN A 318 5.46 -15.31 -24.66
CA ASN A 318 5.62 -15.95 -25.96
C ASN A 318 4.81 -15.28 -27.10
N GLN A 319 4.49 -13.99 -27.00
CA GLN A 319 3.83 -13.22 -28.05
C GLN A 319 4.67 -11.98 -28.38
N VAL A 320 4.85 -11.67 -29.68
CA VAL A 320 5.40 -10.38 -30.09
C VAL A 320 4.33 -9.32 -29.85
N VAL A 321 4.63 -8.36 -28.98
CA VAL A 321 3.67 -7.33 -28.55
C VAL A 321 4.00 -5.93 -29.05
N ALA A 322 5.25 -5.69 -29.44
CA ALA A 322 5.69 -4.45 -30.06
C ALA A 322 6.97 -4.66 -30.87
N VAL A 323 7.17 -3.85 -31.91
CA VAL A 323 8.39 -3.78 -32.70
C VAL A 323 8.73 -2.32 -32.92
N ALA A 324 9.97 -1.93 -32.63
CA ALA A 324 10.47 -0.59 -32.87
C ALA A 324 11.71 -0.64 -33.75
N GLU A 325 11.72 0.08 -34.87
CA GLU A 325 12.94 0.43 -35.59
C GLU A 325 13.70 1.46 -34.76
N ARG A 326 14.95 1.17 -34.44
CA ARG A 326 15.83 2.05 -33.69
C ARG A 326 16.70 2.82 -34.67
N VAL A 327 16.52 4.13 -34.72
CA VAL A 327 17.30 5.00 -35.60
C VAL A 327 18.41 5.64 -34.75
N PRO A 328 19.69 5.54 -35.16
CA PRO A 328 20.78 6.22 -34.47
C PRO A 328 20.54 7.72 -34.35
N ALA A 329 21.19 8.35 -33.36
CA ALA A 329 21.16 9.80 -33.26
C ALA A 329 21.66 10.41 -34.58
N HIS A 330 20.91 11.36 -35.11
CA HIS A 330 21.19 11.98 -36.39
C HIS A 330 20.65 13.41 -36.41
N VAL A 331 21.09 14.16 -37.41
CA VAL A 331 20.49 15.42 -37.84
C VAL A 331 20.27 15.36 -39.35
N GLU A 332 19.28 16.10 -39.84
CA GLU A 332 19.06 16.28 -41.27
C GLU A 332 19.64 17.63 -41.69
N GLY A 333 20.45 17.63 -42.75
CA GLY A 333 20.97 18.87 -43.34
C GLY A 333 19.84 19.76 -43.83
N ASP A 334 19.95 21.07 -43.59
CA ASP A 334 19.04 22.08 -44.13
C ASP A 334 19.74 23.01 -45.12
N GLY A 335 21.04 22.82 -45.37
CA GLY A 335 21.86 23.66 -46.24
C GLY A 335 22.23 25.03 -45.66
N GLU A 336 21.83 25.33 -44.42
CA GLU A 336 22.06 26.64 -43.77
C GLU A 336 22.88 26.51 -42.48
N HIS A 337 22.61 25.50 -41.66
CA HIS A 337 23.22 25.34 -40.34
C HIS A 337 24.33 24.27 -40.34
N THR A 338 25.34 24.49 -39.51
CA THR A 338 26.39 23.48 -39.26
C THR A 338 25.83 22.26 -38.53
N VAL A 339 26.50 21.11 -38.60
CA VAL A 339 26.12 19.90 -37.83
C VAL A 339 25.95 20.22 -36.33
N ARG A 340 26.83 21.04 -35.76
CA ARG A 340 26.75 21.48 -34.36
C ARG A 340 25.46 22.27 -34.08
N GLU A 341 25.13 23.23 -34.93
CA GLU A 341 23.91 24.05 -34.79
C GLU A 341 22.65 23.20 -34.98
N LEU A 342 22.65 22.27 -35.92
CA LEU A 342 21.55 21.31 -36.13
C LEU A 342 21.34 20.40 -34.91
N ILE A 343 22.41 20.00 -34.22
CA ILE A 343 22.32 19.27 -32.95
C ILE A 343 21.66 20.14 -31.88
N ASP A 344 22.03 21.41 -31.77
CA ASP A 344 21.45 22.35 -30.81
C ASP A 344 19.96 22.64 -31.10
N ILE A 345 19.60 22.80 -32.37
CA ILE A 345 18.20 22.93 -32.82
C ILE A 345 17.41 21.67 -32.48
N THR A 346 17.95 20.48 -32.79
CA THR A 346 17.32 19.20 -32.46
C THR A 346 17.13 19.03 -30.95
N ASN A 347 18.12 19.46 -30.16
CA ASN A 347 18.10 19.44 -28.71
C ASN A 347 17.18 20.49 -28.08
N ALA A 348 16.76 21.52 -28.82
CA ALA A 348 15.77 22.50 -28.38
C ALA A 348 14.35 21.93 -28.33
N ASP A 349 14.11 20.73 -28.87
CA ASP A 349 12.86 20.01 -28.68
C ASP A 349 12.58 19.83 -27.17
N SER A 350 11.46 20.38 -26.72
CA SER A 350 11.00 20.31 -25.33
C SER A 350 10.92 18.88 -24.76
N ARG A 351 10.81 17.85 -25.62
CA ARG A 351 10.78 16.43 -25.25
C ARG A 351 12.16 15.84 -24.97
N ARG A 352 13.26 16.53 -25.32
CA ARG A 352 14.64 16.10 -25.05
C ARG A 352 15.12 16.62 -23.70
N GLY A 353 15.74 15.74 -22.91
CA GLY A 353 16.26 16.04 -21.56
C GLY A 353 17.57 15.32 -21.26
N VAL A 354 18.13 15.57 -20.08
CA VAL A 354 19.40 14.93 -19.68
C VAL A 354 19.12 13.52 -19.16
N GLY A 355 19.84 12.53 -19.68
CA GLY A 355 19.67 11.12 -19.30
C GLY A 355 18.26 10.60 -19.61
N HIS A 356 17.51 10.24 -18.56
CA HIS A 356 16.16 9.68 -18.67
C HIS A 356 15.06 10.61 -18.14
N GLU A 357 15.38 11.87 -17.88
CA GLU A 357 14.46 12.90 -17.36
C GLU A 357 13.21 13.06 -18.25
N LYS A 358 13.43 13.20 -19.57
CA LYS A 358 12.34 13.35 -20.56
C LYS A 358 12.20 12.14 -21.48
N ILE A 359 11.18 12.18 -22.34
CA ILE A 359 10.83 11.11 -23.29
C ILE A 359 12.01 10.82 -24.22
N LEU A 360 12.65 11.86 -24.76
CA LEU A 360 13.84 11.75 -25.60
C LEU A 360 15.08 12.16 -24.80
N THR A 361 16.22 11.54 -25.10
CA THR A 361 17.50 11.93 -24.51
C THR A 361 18.16 12.99 -25.40
N ARG A 362 18.80 13.98 -24.77
CA ARG A 362 19.61 14.98 -25.47
C ARG A 362 20.75 14.30 -26.23
N ILE A 363 21.01 14.73 -27.46
CA ILE A 363 22.16 14.28 -28.24
C ILE A 363 23.41 14.98 -27.67
N SER A 364 24.37 14.19 -27.20
CA SER A 364 25.67 14.68 -26.73
C SER A 364 26.72 14.59 -27.82
N ILE A 365 27.58 15.61 -27.89
CA ILE A 365 28.81 15.57 -28.67
C ILE A 365 29.89 14.94 -27.78
N ASP A 366 30.35 13.75 -28.15
CA ASP A 366 31.41 13.01 -27.47
C ASP A 366 32.36 12.38 -28.49
N GLU A 367 33.37 11.63 -28.02
CA GLU A 367 34.37 10.96 -28.87
C GLU A 367 33.73 10.08 -29.95
N GLN A 368 32.65 9.36 -29.63
CA GLN A 368 31.94 8.54 -30.61
C GLN A 368 31.26 9.38 -31.69
N THR A 369 30.76 10.57 -31.34
CA THR A 369 30.19 11.49 -32.34
C THR A 369 31.26 11.89 -33.35
N ASN A 370 32.45 12.24 -32.86
CA ASN A 370 33.57 12.66 -33.73
C ASN A 370 34.06 11.50 -34.60
N GLU A 371 34.24 10.29 -34.05
CA GLU A 371 34.65 9.11 -34.81
C GLU A 371 33.68 8.77 -35.95
N VAL A 372 32.37 8.88 -35.70
CA VAL A 372 31.35 8.62 -36.71
C VAL A 372 31.40 9.67 -37.82
N LEU A 373 31.49 10.94 -37.44
CA LEU A 373 31.56 12.06 -38.37
C LEU A 373 32.82 11.98 -39.25
N GLU A 374 33.98 11.70 -38.66
CA GLU A 374 35.24 11.47 -39.39
C GLU A 374 35.13 10.31 -40.38
N ARG A 375 34.48 9.20 -40.00
CA ARG A 375 34.27 8.05 -40.88
C ARG A 375 33.45 8.39 -42.13
N PHE A 376 32.51 9.33 -42.02
CA PHE A 376 31.70 9.82 -43.14
C PHE A 376 32.29 11.05 -43.84
N GLY A 377 33.47 11.53 -43.40
CA GLY A 377 34.15 12.67 -43.99
C GLY A 377 33.44 14.01 -43.76
N ILE A 378 32.66 14.14 -42.69
CA ILE A 378 31.91 15.34 -42.31
C ILE A 378 32.45 15.84 -40.96
N GLY A 379 32.67 17.14 -40.80
CA GLY A 379 33.05 17.78 -39.55
C GLY A 379 31.85 18.40 -38.81
N LEU A 380 32.03 18.70 -37.52
CA LEU A 380 30.99 19.36 -36.71
C LEU A 380 30.61 20.76 -37.21
N ASP A 381 31.55 21.43 -37.89
CA ASP A 381 31.38 22.80 -38.37
C ASP A 381 31.06 22.86 -39.88
N ASP A 382 30.82 21.70 -40.52
CA ASP A 382 30.36 21.63 -41.91
C ASP A 382 28.84 21.86 -41.99
N VAL A 383 28.39 22.47 -43.09
CA VAL A 383 26.97 22.68 -43.41
C VAL A 383 26.50 21.58 -44.37
N PRO A 384 25.69 20.60 -43.91
CA PRO A 384 25.26 19.48 -44.74
C PRO A 384 24.21 19.94 -45.77
N GLU A 385 24.23 19.34 -46.97
CA GLU A 385 23.22 19.63 -48.01
C GLU A 385 21.78 19.34 -47.52
N PRO A 386 20.77 20.06 -48.03
CA PRO A 386 19.37 19.83 -47.65
C PRO A 386 18.94 18.37 -47.83
N GLY A 387 18.42 17.76 -46.76
CA GLY A 387 17.96 16.37 -46.72
C GLY A 387 19.06 15.33 -46.53
N LEU A 388 20.33 15.72 -46.38
CA LEU A 388 21.41 14.79 -46.08
C LEU A 388 21.26 14.25 -44.65
N PHE A 389 21.15 12.92 -44.50
CA PHE A 389 21.10 12.25 -43.21
C PHE A 389 22.50 12.15 -42.59
N VAL A 390 22.78 12.97 -41.57
CA VAL A 390 24.07 12.96 -40.88
C VAL A 390 23.97 12.12 -39.62
N GLN A 391 24.53 10.92 -39.66
CA GLN A 391 24.57 10.00 -38.53
C GLN A 391 25.59 10.47 -37.48
N LEU A 392 25.20 10.46 -36.20
CA LEU A 392 26.02 10.93 -35.08
C LEU A 392 26.45 9.81 -34.13
N LYS A 393 25.84 8.63 -34.22
CA LYS A 393 26.16 7.46 -33.39
C LYS A 393 26.09 6.19 -34.22
N LEU A 394 26.89 5.17 -33.89
CA LEU A 394 26.87 3.88 -34.60
C LEU A 394 25.63 3.02 -34.29
N THR A 395 24.99 3.21 -33.13
CA THR A 395 23.88 2.37 -32.66
C THR A 395 22.62 3.20 -32.41
N GLY A 396 21.45 2.57 -32.59
CA GLY A 396 20.12 3.14 -32.33
C GLY A 396 19.77 3.32 -30.84
N ASN A 397 20.77 3.50 -29.98
CA ASN A 397 20.52 3.57 -28.54
C ASN A 397 19.83 4.89 -28.17
N MET A 398 18.63 4.79 -27.59
CA MET A 398 17.85 5.95 -27.13
C MET A 398 18.61 6.78 -26.09
N SER A 399 19.48 6.17 -25.27
CA SER A 399 20.28 6.85 -24.25
C SER A 399 21.36 7.77 -24.80
N THR A 400 21.71 7.65 -26.08
CA THR A 400 22.67 8.51 -26.78
C THR A 400 21.98 9.45 -27.76
N GLY A 401 20.67 9.64 -27.63
CA GLY A 401 19.87 10.57 -28.42
C GLY A 401 19.23 9.98 -29.67
N GLY A 402 19.28 8.65 -29.86
CA GLY A 402 18.56 7.95 -30.92
C GLY A 402 17.03 8.11 -30.83
N THR A 403 16.35 7.82 -31.94
CA THR A 403 14.90 7.88 -32.07
C THR A 403 14.32 6.50 -32.36
N SER A 404 13.00 6.37 -32.29
CA SER A 404 12.33 5.09 -32.56
C SER A 404 11.08 5.26 -33.41
N ILE A 405 10.87 4.32 -34.33
CA ILE A 405 9.70 4.27 -35.21
C ILE A 405 8.96 2.97 -34.91
N ASP A 406 7.67 3.04 -34.61
CA ASP A 406 6.84 1.86 -34.37
C ASP A 406 6.62 1.09 -35.69
N ARG A 407 6.98 -0.20 -35.68
CA ARG A 407 6.89 -1.13 -36.81
C ARG A 407 6.13 -2.40 -36.43
N THR A 408 5.34 -2.34 -35.37
CA THR A 408 4.65 -3.51 -34.80
C THR A 408 3.69 -4.16 -35.79
N ASP A 409 3.01 -3.37 -36.62
CA ASP A 409 2.04 -3.90 -37.59
C ASP A 409 2.69 -4.25 -38.96
N ASP A 410 3.96 -3.87 -39.14
CA ASP A 410 4.70 -4.08 -40.39
C ASP A 410 5.46 -5.42 -40.40
N ILE A 411 5.71 -6.04 -39.23
CA ILE A 411 6.56 -7.24 -39.10
C ILE A 411 6.00 -8.46 -39.83
N HIS A 412 6.87 -9.17 -40.57
CA HIS A 412 6.52 -10.43 -41.22
C HIS A 412 6.26 -11.55 -40.20
N SER A 413 5.26 -12.40 -40.47
CA SER A 413 4.89 -13.54 -39.60
C SER A 413 6.04 -14.51 -39.29
N ASP A 414 6.95 -14.74 -40.24
CA ASP A 414 8.15 -15.57 -40.02
C ASP A 414 9.12 -14.92 -39.02
N ASN A 415 9.30 -13.59 -39.08
CA ASN A 415 10.14 -12.86 -38.13
C ASN A 415 9.51 -12.85 -36.73
N VAL A 416 8.17 -12.79 -36.65
CA VAL A 416 7.42 -12.99 -35.39
C VAL A 416 7.73 -14.35 -34.77
N GLU A 417 7.69 -15.42 -35.57
CA GLU A 417 7.98 -16.78 -35.08
C GLU A 417 9.44 -16.93 -34.66
N ILE A 418 10.38 -16.36 -35.42
CA ILE A 418 11.80 -16.37 -35.07
C ILE A 418 12.03 -15.68 -33.71
N ALA A 419 11.48 -14.48 -33.51
CA ALA A 419 11.60 -13.75 -32.25
C ALA A 419 10.94 -14.49 -31.08
N ARG A 420 9.76 -15.08 -31.32
CA ARG A 420 9.04 -15.90 -30.33
C ARG A 420 9.86 -17.11 -29.89
N GLN A 421 10.39 -17.88 -30.83
CA GLN A 421 11.23 -19.05 -30.54
C GLN A 421 12.50 -18.63 -29.81
N ALA A 422 13.11 -17.50 -30.18
CA ALA A 422 14.31 -17.02 -29.50
C ALA A 422 14.07 -16.74 -28.00
N ALA A 423 12.95 -16.08 -27.65
CA ALA A 423 12.58 -15.87 -26.26
C ALA A 423 12.36 -17.21 -25.51
N MET A 424 11.71 -18.17 -26.16
CA MET A 424 11.45 -19.51 -25.60
C MET A 424 12.73 -20.32 -25.38
N VAL A 425 13.68 -20.29 -26.33
CA VAL A 425 14.96 -21.01 -26.26
C VAL A 425 15.82 -20.48 -25.11
N VAL A 426 15.86 -19.16 -24.94
CA VAL A 426 16.56 -18.53 -23.80
C VAL A 426 15.78 -18.77 -22.49
N GLY A 427 14.46 -18.92 -22.56
CA GLY A 427 13.58 -19.18 -21.41
C GLY A 427 13.09 -17.91 -20.71
N LEU A 428 12.96 -16.80 -21.45
CA LEU A 428 12.49 -15.51 -20.91
C LEU A 428 10.98 -15.35 -21.11
N ASP A 429 10.29 -14.94 -20.04
CA ASP A 429 8.88 -14.53 -20.04
C ASP A 429 8.69 -13.16 -20.71
N ILE A 430 9.67 -12.27 -20.55
CA ILE A 430 9.74 -10.96 -21.20
C ILE A 430 11.14 -10.80 -21.81
N ALA A 431 11.20 -10.69 -23.14
CA ALA A 431 12.45 -10.58 -23.88
C ALA A 431 12.43 -9.40 -24.85
N GLY A 432 13.53 -8.64 -24.88
CA GLY A 432 13.81 -7.73 -25.99
C GLY A 432 14.76 -8.41 -26.96
N ILE A 433 14.35 -8.57 -28.21
CA ILE A 433 15.14 -9.20 -29.27
C ILE A 433 15.71 -8.09 -30.16
N ASP A 434 17.03 -8.02 -30.25
CA ASP A 434 17.73 -7.10 -31.14
C ASP A 434 17.91 -7.82 -32.48
N PHE A 435 17.25 -7.28 -33.50
CA PHE A 435 16.99 -7.96 -34.76
C PHE A 435 17.42 -7.07 -35.91
N ILE A 436 18.32 -7.53 -36.77
CA ILE A 436 18.75 -6.78 -37.97
C ILE A 436 18.08 -7.39 -39.20
N ALA A 437 17.45 -6.53 -39.99
CA ALA A 437 16.84 -6.86 -41.27
C ALA A 437 16.84 -5.64 -42.20
N GLU A 438 16.97 -5.81 -43.51
CA GLU A 438 16.80 -4.68 -44.45
C GLU A 438 15.38 -4.11 -44.42
N ASP A 439 14.39 -5.00 -44.33
CA ASP A 439 12.96 -4.70 -44.24
C ASP A 439 12.28 -5.74 -43.33
N ILE A 440 11.77 -5.29 -42.17
CA ILE A 440 11.11 -6.16 -41.19
C ILE A 440 9.82 -6.81 -41.71
N SER A 441 9.23 -6.27 -42.78
CA SER A 441 8.03 -6.80 -43.43
C SER A 441 8.28 -8.01 -44.32
N GLN A 442 9.55 -8.39 -44.51
CA GLN A 442 9.96 -9.56 -45.27
C GLN A 442 10.67 -10.58 -44.37
N SER A 443 10.57 -11.87 -44.69
CA SER A 443 11.25 -12.93 -43.93
C SER A 443 12.77 -12.81 -44.08
N VAL A 444 13.48 -12.72 -42.95
CA VAL A 444 14.97 -12.73 -42.94
C VAL A 444 15.57 -14.04 -43.44
N ARG A 445 14.79 -15.12 -43.48
CA ARG A 445 15.24 -16.39 -44.08
C ARG A 445 15.35 -16.28 -45.60
N GLN A 446 14.70 -15.30 -46.21
CA GLN A 446 14.71 -15.05 -47.66
C GLN A 446 15.63 -13.88 -48.02
N THR A 447 15.57 -12.80 -47.25
CA THR A 447 16.30 -11.54 -47.54
C THR A 447 17.63 -11.42 -46.82
N GLY A 448 17.91 -12.27 -45.84
CA GLY A 448 19.02 -12.10 -44.92
C GLY A 448 18.65 -11.23 -43.73
N GLY A 449 19.38 -11.39 -42.64
CA GLY A 449 19.09 -10.80 -41.34
C GLY A 449 19.28 -11.80 -40.21
N ALA A 450 19.36 -11.32 -38.97
CA ALA A 450 19.67 -12.16 -37.83
C ALA A 450 19.29 -11.53 -36.49
N ILE A 451 19.13 -12.38 -35.47
CA ILE A 451 19.11 -11.94 -34.06
C ILE A 451 20.54 -11.69 -33.61
N VAL A 452 20.80 -10.47 -33.16
CA VAL A 452 22.11 -10.03 -32.67
C VAL A 452 22.24 -10.22 -31.16
N GLU A 453 21.16 -9.97 -30.42
CA GLU A 453 21.13 -10.04 -28.97
C GLU A 453 19.72 -10.38 -28.46
N VAL A 454 19.64 -11.09 -27.34
CA VAL A 454 18.41 -11.32 -26.59
C VAL A 454 18.60 -10.77 -25.19
N ASN A 455 17.72 -9.86 -24.78
CA ASN A 455 17.87 -9.08 -23.57
C ASN A 455 16.77 -9.41 -22.55
N ALA A 456 17.18 -9.77 -21.34
CA ALA A 456 16.28 -9.84 -20.18
C ALA A 456 16.02 -8.43 -19.62
N GLY A 457 14.80 -8.19 -19.13
CA GLY A 457 14.42 -6.88 -18.59
C GLY A 457 14.47 -5.73 -19.63
N PRO A 458 13.87 -5.90 -20.82
CA PRO A 458 13.92 -4.88 -21.87
C PRO A 458 13.25 -3.57 -21.44
N GLY A 459 13.76 -2.45 -21.95
CA GLY A 459 13.16 -1.12 -21.76
C GLY A 459 11.91 -0.93 -22.63
N PHE A 460 10.84 -0.36 -22.07
CA PHE A 460 9.57 -0.17 -22.80
C PHE A 460 9.44 1.19 -23.47
N ARG A 461 10.33 2.15 -23.17
CA ARG A 461 10.21 3.55 -23.59
C ARG A 461 10.00 3.71 -25.10
N MET A 462 10.76 2.99 -25.92
CA MET A 462 10.64 3.06 -27.39
C MET A 462 9.31 2.53 -27.93
N HIS A 463 8.62 1.68 -27.17
CA HIS A 463 7.33 1.13 -27.55
C HIS A 463 6.17 1.96 -26.99
N THR A 464 6.32 2.53 -25.79
CA THR A 464 5.27 3.35 -25.17
C THR A 464 5.26 4.78 -25.70
N HIS A 465 6.40 5.30 -26.16
CA HIS A 465 6.53 6.65 -26.68
C HIS A 465 7.47 6.66 -27.91
N PRO A 466 7.07 6.04 -29.03
CA PRO A 466 7.86 6.11 -30.24
C PRO A 466 7.91 7.55 -30.77
N THR A 467 8.98 7.90 -31.47
CA THR A 467 9.11 9.21 -32.14
C THR A 467 8.13 9.31 -33.30
N GLU A 468 7.94 8.21 -34.03
CA GLU A 468 7.01 8.07 -35.15
C GLU A 468 6.17 6.79 -35.01
N GLY A 469 4.90 6.85 -35.45
CA GLY A 469 3.96 5.73 -35.34
C GLY A 469 3.14 5.75 -34.04
N HIS A 470 2.60 4.59 -33.64
CA HIS A 470 1.62 4.50 -32.56
C HIS A 470 2.21 3.97 -31.25
N PRO A 471 1.95 4.65 -30.11
CA PRO A 471 2.22 4.10 -28.78
C PRO A 471 1.60 2.71 -28.57
N ARG A 472 2.39 1.76 -28.07
CA ARG A 472 1.97 0.38 -27.76
C ARG A 472 1.73 0.19 -26.26
N HIS A 473 0.62 -0.44 -25.91
CA HIS A 473 0.24 -0.75 -24.51
C HIS A 473 0.99 -1.96 -23.94
N VAL A 474 2.32 -1.94 -23.96
CA VAL A 474 3.16 -3.09 -23.57
C VAL A 474 3.02 -3.46 -22.09
N GLY A 475 2.73 -2.49 -21.21
CA GLY A 475 2.42 -2.75 -19.80
C GLY A 475 1.19 -3.64 -19.61
N ARG A 476 0.21 -3.55 -20.53
CA ARG A 476 -0.97 -4.43 -20.55
C ARG A 476 -0.61 -5.88 -20.82
N ALA A 477 0.30 -6.14 -21.76
CA ALA A 477 0.73 -7.51 -22.03
C ALA A 477 1.36 -8.15 -20.78
N VAL A 478 2.20 -7.41 -20.06
CA VAL A 478 2.84 -7.91 -18.82
C VAL A 478 1.82 -8.17 -17.73
N VAL A 479 0.86 -7.25 -17.52
CA VAL A 479 -0.18 -7.44 -16.50
C VAL A 479 -1.14 -8.56 -16.90
N ASP A 480 -1.44 -8.75 -18.18
CA ASP A 480 -2.27 -9.86 -18.67
C ASP A 480 -1.56 -11.22 -18.46
N MET A 481 -0.24 -11.29 -18.64
CA MET A 481 0.60 -12.46 -18.31
C MET A 481 0.60 -12.78 -16.82
N LEU A 482 0.88 -11.78 -15.97
CA LEU A 482 0.97 -11.96 -14.52
C LEU A 482 -0.40 -12.20 -13.86
N PHE A 483 -1.44 -11.58 -14.42
CA PHE A 483 -2.82 -11.62 -13.94
C PHE A 483 -3.79 -11.78 -15.12
N PRO A 484 -3.99 -13.02 -15.59
CA PRO A 484 -4.98 -13.33 -16.61
C PRO A 484 -6.36 -12.79 -16.25
N ARG A 485 -7.22 -12.56 -17.25
CA ARG A 485 -8.58 -12.03 -17.01
C ARG A 485 -9.35 -12.93 -16.04
N GLY A 486 -9.89 -12.33 -14.99
CA GLY A 486 -10.61 -13.03 -13.92
C GLY A 486 -9.71 -13.62 -12.83
N ALA A 487 -8.39 -13.58 -12.97
CA ALA A 487 -7.48 -14.02 -11.92
C ALA A 487 -7.63 -13.14 -10.66
N PRO A 488 -7.72 -13.74 -9.47
CA PRO A 488 -7.73 -12.99 -8.22
C PRO A 488 -6.40 -12.26 -8.03
N THR A 489 -6.47 -11.02 -7.56
CA THR A 489 -5.30 -10.18 -7.26
C THR A 489 -5.23 -9.80 -5.78
N ARG A 490 -6.26 -10.16 -5.02
CA ARG A 490 -6.46 -9.79 -3.62
C ARG A 490 -6.94 -11.01 -2.87
N VAL A 491 -6.40 -11.22 -1.68
CA VAL A 491 -7.04 -12.08 -0.69
C VAL A 491 -8.27 -11.36 -0.14
N PRO A 492 -9.37 -12.06 0.18
CA PRO A 492 -10.49 -11.45 0.87
C PRO A 492 -10.07 -10.88 2.22
N ILE A 493 -10.67 -9.75 2.59
CA ILE A 493 -10.38 -9.05 3.84
C ILE A 493 -11.66 -8.88 4.65
N VAL A 494 -11.66 -9.38 5.88
CA VAL A 494 -12.63 -9.03 6.93
C VAL A 494 -11.97 -8.05 7.88
N ALA A 495 -12.53 -6.87 8.03
CA ALA A 495 -12.03 -5.85 8.93
C ALA A 495 -12.96 -5.70 10.14
N VAL A 496 -12.41 -5.80 11.35
CA VAL A 496 -13.20 -5.77 12.59
C VAL A 496 -12.84 -4.52 13.40
N THR A 497 -13.84 -3.73 13.77
CA THR A 497 -13.68 -2.58 14.67
C THR A 497 -14.83 -2.51 15.68
N GLY A 498 -14.68 -1.63 16.67
CA GLY A 498 -15.61 -1.50 17.79
C GLY A 498 -14.91 -1.04 19.06
N THR A 499 -15.67 -0.68 20.09
CA THR A 499 -15.06 -0.37 21.40
C THR A 499 -14.64 -1.68 22.06
N ASN A 500 -15.58 -2.60 22.27
CA ASN A 500 -15.34 -3.91 22.88
C ASN A 500 -15.64 -5.07 21.91
N GLY A 501 -15.09 -6.25 22.18
CA GLY A 501 -15.38 -7.49 21.42
C GLY A 501 -14.60 -7.68 20.11
N LYS A 502 -13.77 -6.71 19.71
CA LYS A 502 -12.94 -6.77 18.48
C LYS A 502 -12.10 -8.05 18.42
N THR A 503 -11.26 -8.27 19.42
CA THR A 503 -10.29 -9.36 19.46
C THR A 503 -10.98 -10.72 19.42
N THR A 504 -12.01 -10.91 20.25
CA THR A 504 -12.78 -12.16 20.29
C THR A 504 -13.49 -12.41 18.96
N THR A 505 -14.11 -11.38 18.37
CA THR A 505 -14.79 -11.48 17.07
C THR A 505 -13.80 -11.80 15.94
N SER A 506 -12.65 -11.12 15.87
CA SER A 506 -11.58 -11.42 14.90
C SER A 506 -11.10 -12.87 15.03
N ARG A 507 -10.90 -13.36 16.27
CA ARG A 507 -10.47 -14.73 16.54
C ARG A 507 -11.52 -15.77 16.17
N MET A 508 -12.80 -15.51 16.45
CA MET A 508 -13.91 -16.36 16.01
C MET A 508 -14.01 -16.42 14.48
N ILE A 509 -13.91 -15.29 13.79
CA ILE A 509 -13.93 -15.24 12.32
C ILE A 509 -12.73 -16.01 11.75
N ALA A 510 -11.52 -15.78 12.28
CA ALA A 510 -10.34 -16.52 11.84
C ALA A 510 -10.48 -18.03 12.09
N HIS A 511 -11.09 -18.45 13.20
CA HIS A 511 -11.35 -19.85 13.50
C HIS A 511 -12.37 -20.47 12.53
N ILE A 512 -13.45 -19.75 12.20
CA ILE A 512 -14.43 -20.16 11.18
C ILE A 512 -13.74 -20.33 9.82
N MET A 513 -12.96 -19.35 9.39
CA MET A 513 -12.31 -19.37 8.07
C MET A 513 -11.25 -20.47 7.96
N LYS A 514 -10.47 -20.73 9.02
CA LYS A 514 -9.57 -21.88 9.08
C LYS A 514 -10.32 -23.21 9.01
N THR A 515 -11.44 -23.32 9.73
CA THR A 515 -12.31 -24.51 9.69
C THR A 515 -12.89 -24.73 8.29
N ALA A 516 -13.14 -23.65 7.54
CA ALA A 516 -13.51 -23.68 6.13
C ALA A 516 -12.34 -23.86 5.15
N GLY A 517 -11.13 -24.20 5.65
CA GLY A 517 -9.97 -24.55 4.83
C GLY A 517 -9.13 -23.37 4.31
N LYS A 518 -9.33 -22.16 4.85
CA LYS A 518 -8.52 -20.97 4.49
C LYS A 518 -7.24 -20.89 5.31
N ARG A 519 -6.18 -20.36 4.70
CA ARG A 519 -4.96 -19.93 5.41
C ARG A 519 -5.07 -18.48 5.80
N VAL A 520 -5.43 -18.26 7.07
CA VAL A 520 -5.78 -16.94 7.58
C VAL A 520 -4.55 -16.20 8.11
N GLY A 521 -4.35 -14.99 7.62
CA GLY A 521 -3.53 -13.99 8.30
C GLY A 521 -4.41 -13.08 9.17
N MET A 522 -4.06 -12.93 10.44
CA MET A 522 -4.88 -12.20 11.41
C MET A 522 -4.07 -11.15 12.17
N THR A 523 -4.65 -9.96 12.37
CA THR A 523 -4.14 -8.96 13.32
C THR A 523 -5.07 -8.84 14.52
N THR A 524 -4.49 -8.67 15.71
CA THR A 524 -5.20 -8.56 16.99
C THR A 524 -4.49 -7.57 17.92
N THR A 525 -5.08 -7.29 19.08
CA THR A 525 -4.46 -6.46 20.14
C THR A 525 -3.19 -7.09 20.75
N ASP A 526 -2.94 -8.38 20.57
CA ASP A 526 -1.80 -9.08 21.19
C ASP A 526 -0.78 -9.63 20.17
N GLY A 527 -1.11 -9.64 18.88
CA GLY A 527 -0.13 -10.03 17.87
C GLY A 527 -0.63 -10.16 16.43
N ILE A 528 0.30 -10.57 15.58
CA ILE A 528 0.06 -11.02 14.20
C ILE A 528 0.16 -12.54 14.16
N TYR A 529 -0.84 -13.17 13.57
CA TYR A 529 -0.93 -14.62 13.43
C TYR A 529 -1.02 -15.00 11.96
N ILE A 530 -0.28 -16.03 11.55
CA ILE A 530 -0.36 -16.64 10.22
C ILE A 530 -0.69 -18.11 10.42
N ASP A 531 -1.87 -18.51 9.96
CA ASP A 531 -2.38 -19.89 10.06
C ASP A 531 -2.35 -20.46 11.50
N GLY A 532 -2.62 -19.60 12.49
CA GLY A 532 -2.62 -19.95 13.91
C GLY A 532 -1.27 -19.78 14.63
N SER A 533 -0.16 -19.62 13.92
CA SER A 533 1.15 -19.33 14.52
C SER A 533 1.33 -17.83 14.74
N GLN A 534 1.65 -17.43 15.96
CA GLN A 534 2.01 -16.04 16.27
C GLN A 534 3.40 -15.75 15.70
N ILE A 535 3.49 -14.78 14.78
CA ILE A 535 4.76 -14.37 14.16
C ILE A 535 5.31 -13.07 14.78
N MET A 536 4.48 -12.34 15.52
CA MET A 536 4.84 -11.10 16.19
C MET A 536 3.87 -10.83 17.35
N SER A 537 4.40 -10.40 18.49
CA SER A 537 3.63 -10.03 19.68
C SER A 537 3.55 -8.51 19.87
N GLY A 538 2.52 -8.05 20.59
CA GLY A 538 2.25 -6.64 20.90
C GLY A 538 0.94 -6.13 20.27
N ASP A 539 0.62 -4.84 20.47
CA ASP A 539 -0.57 -4.23 19.84
C ASP A 539 -0.38 -4.09 18.33
N MET A 540 -1.02 -5.02 17.62
CA MET A 540 -0.95 -5.16 16.17
C MET A 540 -2.27 -4.80 15.49
N SER A 541 -3.15 -4.05 16.16
CA SER A 541 -4.45 -3.60 15.65
C SER A 541 -4.38 -2.41 14.67
N GLY A 542 -3.18 -2.12 14.15
CA GLY A 542 -2.86 -0.94 13.34
C GLY A 542 -2.56 -1.22 11.86
N PRO A 543 -2.45 -0.15 11.05
CA PRO A 543 -2.26 -0.25 9.60
C PRO A 543 -0.93 -0.89 9.18
N THR A 544 0.12 -0.76 9.98
CA THR A 544 1.42 -1.40 9.70
C THR A 544 1.29 -2.92 9.72
N SER A 545 0.66 -3.45 10.76
CA SER A 545 0.42 -4.89 10.94
C SER A 545 -0.50 -5.46 9.86
N ALA A 546 -1.54 -4.72 9.49
CA ALA A 546 -2.40 -5.08 8.35
C ALA A 546 -1.60 -5.23 7.04
N ARG A 547 -0.68 -4.28 6.74
CA ARG A 547 0.19 -4.39 5.56
C ARG A 547 1.16 -5.56 5.65
N MET A 548 1.66 -5.90 6.84
CA MET A 548 2.53 -7.07 7.03
C MET A 548 1.79 -8.36 6.68
N VAL A 549 0.55 -8.51 7.15
CA VAL A 549 -0.32 -9.65 6.80
C VAL A 549 -0.53 -9.72 5.28
N LEU A 550 -0.92 -8.61 4.65
CA LEU A 550 -1.21 -8.58 3.21
C LEU A 550 0.00 -8.80 2.29
N LYS A 551 1.23 -8.60 2.80
CA LYS A 551 2.49 -8.90 2.11
C LYS A 551 2.94 -10.37 2.25
N ASN A 552 2.30 -11.14 3.13
CA ASN A 552 2.69 -12.51 3.39
C ASN A 552 2.20 -13.44 2.26
N PRO A 553 3.08 -14.11 1.50
CA PRO A 553 2.66 -14.93 0.36
C PRO A 553 1.88 -16.20 0.72
N THR A 554 1.84 -16.62 1.99
CA THR A 554 1.22 -17.90 2.37
C THR A 554 -0.27 -17.78 2.64
N ILE A 555 -0.77 -16.58 2.91
CA ILE A 555 -2.17 -16.35 3.26
C ILE A 555 -3.05 -16.32 2.02
N ASP A 556 -4.28 -16.77 2.17
CA ASP A 556 -5.33 -16.57 1.18
C ASP A 556 -6.59 -15.92 1.71
N TYR A 557 -6.58 -15.53 2.99
CA TYR A 557 -7.64 -14.79 3.65
C TYR A 557 -7.05 -13.90 4.76
N ALA A 558 -7.61 -12.71 4.96
CA ALA A 558 -7.15 -11.78 6.01
C ALA A 558 -8.29 -11.39 6.96
N VAL A 559 -8.03 -11.46 8.26
CA VAL A 559 -8.92 -10.97 9.33
C VAL A 559 -8.21 -9.89 10.13
N LEU A 560 -8.59 -8.64 9.91
CA LEU A 560 -7.84 -7.48 10.35
C LEU A 560 -8.58 -6.74 11.46
N GLU A 561 -8.14 -6.91 12.71
CA GLU A 561 -8.56 -6.02 13.79
C GLU A 561 -8.04 -4.61 13.52
N THR A 562 -8.95 -3.63 13.55
CA THR A 562 -8.69 -2.23 13.23
C THR A 562 -9.11 -1.36 14.42
N ALA A 563 -8.14 -0.90 15.21
CA ALA A 563 -8.41 -0.03 16.36
C ALA A 563 -8.50 1.45 15.98
N ARG A 564 -9.25 2.21 16.78
CA ARG A 564 -9.39 3.69 16.69
C ARG A 564 -8.03 4.38 16.56
N GLY A 565 -7.06 4.00 17.41
CA GLY A 565 -5.72 4.58 17.41
C GLY A 565 -5.00 4.42 16.08
N GLY A 566 -5.13 3.25 15.43
CA GLY A 566 -4.57 3.01 14.09
C GLY A 566 -5.22 3.90 13.02
N ILE A 567 -6.56 3.98 13.03
CA ILE A 567 -7.33 4.80 12.08
C ILE A 567 -6.93 6.28 12.18
N LEU A 568 -6.84 6.83 13.39
CA LEU A 568 -6.49 8.23 13.61
C LEU A 568 -5.03 8.55 13.33
N ARG A 569 -4.11 7.59 13.50
CA ARG A 569 -2.67 7.79 13.24
C ARG A 569 -2.31 7.79 11.76
N SER A 570 -2.87 6.85 11.01
CA SER A 570 -2.40 6.58 9.65
C SER A 570 -3.45 6.01 8.70
N GLY A 571 -4.70 5.94 9.15
CA GLY A 571 -5.82 5.38 8.38
C GLY A 571 -5.79 3.85 8.36
N LEU A 572 -6.51 3.26 7.41
CA LEU A 572 -6.52 1.81 7.21
C LEU A 572 -5.24 1.32 6.53
N GLY A 573 -4.86 0.08 6.82
CA GLY A 573 -3.71 -0.61 6.21
C GLY A 573 -3.98 -1.19 4.82
N TYR A 574 -5.19 -0.98 4.30
CA TYR A 574 -5.72 -1.50 3.05
C TYR A 574 -6.64 -0.44 2.42
N ASP A 575 -6.83 -0.49 1.11
CA ASP A 575 -7.67 0.45 0.37
C ASP A 575 -9.17 0.11 0.42
N ARG A 576 -9.50 -1.17 0.59
CA ARG A 576 -10.88 -1.69 0.72
C ARG A 576 -10.90 -3.07 1.36
N CYS A 577 -12.06 -3.46 1.90
CA CYS A 577 -12.32 -4.79 2.43
C CYS A 577 -13.57 -5.42 1.80
N ASN A 578 -13.69 -6.74 1.93
CA ASN A 578 -14.87 -7.49 1.50
C ASN A 578 -15.96 -7.36 2.55
N ILE A 579 -15.58 -7.48 3.83
CA ILE A 579 -16.52 -7.42 4.94
C ILE A 579 -15.98 -6.45 6.00
N ALA A 580 -16.85 -5.57 6.49
CA ALA A 580 -16.61 -4.78 7.69
C ALA A 580 -17.49 -5.31 8.82
N VAL A 581 -16.94 -5.46 10.02
CA VAL A 581 -17.69 -5.81 11.23
C VAL A 581 -17.51 -4.68 12.23
N VAL A 582 -18.61 -4.07 12.67
CA VAL A 582 -18.61 -3.05 13.72
C VAL A 582 -19.39 -3.57 14.93
N THR A 583 -18.70 -3.91 16.01
CA THR A 583 -19.32 -4.59 17.16
C THR A 583 -20.15 -3.65 18.03
N ASN A 584 -19.65 -2.45 18.34
CA ASN A 584 -20.32 -1.43 19.16
C ASN A 584 -19.51 -0.12 19.19
N VAL A 585 -20.17 0.96 19.61
CA VAL A 585 -19.55 2.23 20.00
C VAL A 585 -20.03 2.63 21.39
N THR A 586 -19.11 2.64 22.36
CA THR A 586 -19.34 3.04 23.76
C THR A 586 -18.21 3.95 24.24
N SER A 587 -18.38 4.59 25.41
CA SER A 587 -17.39 5.52 25.98
C SER A 587 -16.07 4.80 26.22
N ASP A 588 -15.03 5.23 25.50
CA ASP A 588 -13.68 4.71 25.62
C ASP A 588 -12.71 5.66 24.89
N HIS A 589 -11.62 6.05 25.54
CA HIS A 589 -10.64 7.00 25.01
C HIS A 589 -11.24 8.35 24.56
N LEU A 590 -12.31 8.86 25.17
CA LEU A 590 -12.79 10.23 24.89
C LEU A 590 -11.78 11.26 25.43
N GLY A 591 -11.68 12.42 24.78
CA GLY A 591 -10.71 13.48 25.14
C GLY A 591 -9.32 13.30 24.53
N LEU A 592 -9.11 12.27 23.70
CA LEU A 592 -7.79 11.94 23.15
C LEU A 592 -7.77 12.11 21.63
N ARG A 593 -6.82 12.90 21.12
CA ARG A 593 -6.57 13.08 19.67
C ARG A 593 -7.82 13.56 18.90
N GLY A 594 -8.50 14.57 19.42
CA GLY A 594 -9.61 15.25 18.74
C GLY A 594 -10.90 14.44 18.61
N VAL A 595 -11.17 13.56 19.57
CA VAL A 595 -12.43 12.80 19.65
C VAL A 595 -12.90 12.89 21.08
N ASP A 596 -13.93 13.71 21.27
CA ASP A 596 -14.45 14.11 22.57
C ASP A 596 -15.86 13.56 22.79
N THR A 597 -16.52 13.12 21.71
CA THR A 597 -17.89 12.60 21.75
C THR A 597 -18.01 11.19 21.16
N LEU A 598 -19.06 10.46 21.56
CA LEU A 598 -19.41 9.16 20.96
C LEU A 598 -19.73 9.28 19.46
N ALA A 599 -20.34 10.39 19.03
CA ALA A 599 -20.63 10.65 17.62
C ALA A 599 -19.34 10.74 16.79
N GLU A 600 -18.30 11.39 17.32
CA GLU A 600 -16.99 11.45 16.67
C GLU A 600 -16.32 10.08 16.67
N LEU A 601 -16.37 9.33 17.78
CA LEU A 601 -15.85 7.97 17.85
C LEU A 601 -16.53 7.04 16.83
N ALA A 602 -17.85 7.18 16.66
CA ALA A 602 -18.63 6.46 15.66
C ALA A 602 -18.16 6.81 14.24
N ARG A 603 -17.92 8.10 13.94
CA ARG A 603 -17.37 8.53 12.64
C ARG A 603 -16.00 7.93 12.35
N VAL A 604 -15.13 7.82 13.36
CA VAL A 604 -13.81 7.15 13.21
C VAL A 604 -13.99 5.68 12.83
N LYS A 605 -14.85 4.96 13.54
CA LYS A 605 -15.09 3.53 13.29
C LYS A 605 -15.83 3.28 11.97
N ALA A 606 -16.70 4.19 11.55
CA ALA A 606 -17.44 4.13 10.28
C ALA A 606 -16.52 4.10 9.05
N VAL A 607 -15.26 4.55 9.16
CA VAL A 607 -14.24 4.45 8.09
C VAL A 607 -14.09 3.00 7.59
N VAL A 608 -14.24 2.01 8.48
CA VAL A 608 -14.16 0.58 8.11
C VAL A 608 -15.35 0.19 7.23
N ALA A 609 -16.59 0.47 7.65
CA ALA A 609 -17.80 0.19 6.88
C ALA A 609 -17.88 0.99 5.56
N GLN A 610 -17.33 2.20 5.53
CA GLN A 610 -17.21 3.03 4.32
C GLN A 610 -16.19 2.48 3.30
N SER A 611 -15.31 1.57 3.74
CA SER A 611 -14.25 0.98 2.93
C SER A 611 -14.63 -0.38 2.34
N VAL A 612 -15.88 -0.82 2.53
CA VAL A 612 -16.41 -2.05 1.94
C VAL A 612 -16.57 -1.91 0.42
N LEU A 613 -16.30 -3.00 -0.29
CA LEU A 613 -16.54 -3.19 -1.71
C LEU A 613 -18.04 -3.06 -2.05
N ARG A 614 -18.38 -2.84 -3.33
CA ARG A 614 -19.80 -2.67 -3.71
C ARG A 614 -20.60 -3.97 -3.54
N ASP A 615 -19.94 -5.08 -3.79
CA ASP A 615 -20.39 -6.48 -3.67
C ASP A 615 -19.97 -7.13 -2.35
N GLY A 616 -19.48 -6.34 -1.39
CA GLY A 616 -19.16 -6.79 -0.03
C GLY A 616 -20.31 -6.59 0.95
N ALA A 617 -20.03 -6.70 2.26
CA ALA A 617 -21.01 -6.51 3.33
C ALA A 617 -20.50 -5.67 4.52
N SER A 618 -21.39 -4.91 5.13
CA SER A 618 -21.19 -4.25 6.42
C SER A 618 -22.05 -4.95 7.47
N VAL A 619 -21.40 -5.67 8.38
CA VAL A 619 -22.01 -6.33 9.55
C VAL A 619 -22.05 -5.35 10.72
N LEU A 620 -23.26 -4.98 11.14
CA LEU A 620 -23.51 -3.93 12.13
C LEU A 620 -24.33 -4.47 13.31
N ASN A 621 -24.06 -3.99 14.51
CA ASN A 621 -24.87 -4.31 15.68
C ASN A 621 -26.16 -3.48 15.69
N ALA A 622 -27.34 -4.11 15.74
CA ALA A 622 -28.60 -3.38 15.85
C ALA A 622 -28.92 -2.95 17.29
N ASP A 623 -28.19 -3.46 18.29
CA ASP A 623 -28.36 -3.11 19.71
C ASP A 623 -27.58 -1.84 20.11
N ASN A 624 -26.93 -1.18 19.15
CA ASN A 624 -26.17 0.04 19.36
C ASN A 624 -26.55 1.09 18.32
N GLU A 625 -27.17 2.18 18.77
CA GLU A 625 -27.69 3.25 17.89
C GLU A 625 -26.60 3.83 16.96
N TRP A 626 -25.37 3.93 17.44
CA TRP A 626 -24.25 4.47 16.66
C TRP A 626 -23.84 3.58 15.51
N THR A 627 -23.90 2.25 15.67
CA THR A 627 -23.66 1.31 14.56
C THR A 627 -24.83 1.30 13.58
N VAL A 628 -26.07 1.43 14.05
CA VAL A 628 -27.24 1.59 13.18
C VAL A 628 -27.11 2.86 12.34
N ASP A 629 -26.68 3.98 12.92
CA ASP A 629 -26.45 5.23 12.21
C ASP A 629 -25.35 5.14 11.13
N MET A 630 -24.42 4.19 11.23
CA MET A 630 -23.40 3.97 10.20
C MET A 630 -24.00 3.54 8.87
N THR A 631 -25.21 2.96 8.83
CA THR A 631 -25.91 2.58 7.59
C THR A 631 -26.00 3.71 6.57
N ARG A 632 -26.06 4.97 7.03
CA ARG A 632 -26.10 6.17 6.17
C ARG A 632 -24.86 6.35 5.30
N THR A 633 -23.72 5.75 5.71
CA THR A 633 -22.42 5.89 5.02
C THR A 633 -21.74 4.56 4.71
N ALA A 634 -22.21 3.46 5.32
CA ALA A 634 -21.74 2.11 5.07
C ALA A 634 -21.94 1.72 3.59
N ARG A 635 -21.16 0.74 3.14
CA ARG A 635 -21.21 0.24 1.76
C ARG A 635 -21.40 -1.27 1.75
N GLY A 636 -21.75 -1.77 0.58
CA GLY A 636 -22.11 -3.17 0.41
C GLY A 636 -23.49 -3.45 1.01
N GLU A 637 -23.81 -4.72 1.13
CA GLU A 637 -25.00 -5.17 1.83
C GLU A 637 -24.92 -4.86 3.33
N ILE A 638 -26.02 -4.44 3.94
CA ILE A 638 -26.12 -4.31 5.40
C ILE A 638 -26.61 -5.65 5.96
N ILE A 639 -25.87 -6.20 6.91
CA ILE A 639 -26.29 -7.37 7.69
C ILE A 639 -26.29 -6.95 9.16
N PHE A 640 -27.44 -7.05 9.81
CA PHE A 640 -27.52 -6.74 11.23
C PHE A 640 -27.35 -7.98 12.10
N PHE A 641 -26.82 -7.80 13.30
CA PHE A 641 -26.97 -8.78 14.37
C PHE A 641 -27.57 -8.14 15.63
N SER A 642 -28.31 -8.91 16.42
CA SER A 642 -28.97 -8.43 17.63
C SER A 642 -29.21 -9.55 18.64
N MET A 643 -29.07 -9.22 19.92
CA MET A 643 -29.45 -10.07 21.04
C MET A 643 -30.97 -10.12 21.27
N ASP A 644 -31.74 -9.30 20.56
CA ASP A 644 -33.20 -9.18 20.66
C ASP A 644 -33.85 -9.33 19.27
N ASP A 645 -34.63 -10.40 19.09
CA ASP A 645 -35.32 -10.66 17.83
C ASP A 645 -36.56 -9.77 17.60
N GLN A 646 -36.98 -9.00 18.61
CA GLN A 646 -38.02 -7.99 18.51
C GLN A 646 -37.46 -6.57 18.34
N ASN A 647 -36.13 -6.42 18.18
CA ASN A 647 -35.50 -5.12 17.98
C ASN A 647 -36.14 -4.42 16.75
N PRO A 648 -36.71 -3.21 16.90
CA PRO A 648 -37.41 -2.51 15.82
C PRO A 648 -36.55 -2.32 14.56
N VAL A 649 -35.24 -2.10 14.72
CA VAL A 649 -34.29 -1.96 13.61
C VAL A 649 -34.22 -3.25 12.79
N ILE A 650 -34.20 -4.41 13.47
CA ILE A 650 -34.20 -5.71 12.81
C ILE A 650 -35.53 -5.93 12.08
N LEU A 651 -36.66 -5.66 12.74
CA LEU A 651 -37.98 -5.87 12.15
C LEU A 651 -38.17 -5.03 10.87
N ASP A 652 -37.75 -3.77 10.89
CA ASP A 652 -37.80 -2.90 9.71
C ASP A 652 -36.82 -3.35 8.62
N HIS A 653 -35.59 -3.72 8.99
CA HIS A 653 -34.60 -4.22 8.03
C HIS A 653 -35.09 -5.49 7.32
N LEU A 654 -35.71 -6.43 8.04
CA LEU A 654 -36.26 -7.66 7.47
C LEU A 654 -37.46 -7.40 6.54
N ARG A 655 -38.29 -6.38 6.83
CA ARG A 655 -39.38 -5.94 5.93
C ARG A 655 -38.83 -5.44 4.58
N GLU A 656 -37.67 -4.80 4.60
CA GLU A 656 -36.94 -4.35 3.42
C GLU A 656 -36.10 -5.45 2.74
N ARG A 657 -36.33 -6.72 3.11
CA ARG A 657 -35.62 -7.90 2.59
C ARG A 657 -34.14 -7.97 2.98
N GLY A 658 -33.75 -7.31 4.06
CA GLY A 658 -32.43 -7.44 4.65
C GLY A 658 -32.15 -8.82 5.24
N ARG A 659 -30.90 -9.02 5.69
CA ARG A 659 -30.43 -10.23 6.38
C ARG A 659 -30.03 -9.88 7.81
N ALA A 660 -30.38 -10.76 8.75
CA ALA A 660 -30.03 -10.58 10.15
C ALA A 660 -29.64 -11.88 10.84
N VAL A 661 -28.80 -11.77 11.87
CA VAL A 661 -28.52 -12.85 12.83
C VAL A 661 -29.02 -12.41 14.21
N VAL A 662 -30.00 -13.11 14.74
CA VAL A 662 -30.68 -12.76 15.99
C VAL A 662 -30.58 -13.87 17.01
N LEU A 663 -30.63 -13.50 18.29
CA LEU A 663 -30.82 -14.45 19.36
C LEU A 663 -32.32 -14.61 19.64
N ARG A 664 -32.81 -15.86 19.60
CA ARG A 664 -34.22 -16.17 19.86
C ARG A 664 -34.39 -17.14 21.00
N GLU A 665 -35.39 -16.89 21.84
CA GLU A 665 -35.80 -17.86 22.83
C GLU A 665 -36.59 -19.00 22.17
N THR A 666 -36.19 -20.24 22.42
CA THR A 666 -36.87 -21.44 21.91
C THR A 666 -37.08 -22.45 23.02
N ARG A 667 -37.87 -23.50 22.78
CA ARG A 667 -38.06 -24.61 23.73
C ARG A 667 -36.75 -25.33 24.11
N GLN A 668 -35.71 -25.21 23.30
CA GLN A 668 -34.40 -25.83 23.54
C GLN A 668 -33.40 -24.88 24.22
N GLY A 669 -33.81 -23.64 24.50
CA GLY A 669 -32.96 -22.56 24.99
C GLY A 669 -32.76 -21.44 23.96
N GLU A 670 -31.83 -20.55 24.24
CA GLU A 670 -31.52 -19.41 23.37
C GLU A 670 -30.76 -19.86 22.11
N MET A 671 -31.38 -19.65 20.95
CA MET A 671 -30.92 -20.10 19.65
C MET A 671 -30.42 -18.92 18.82
N VAL A 672 -29.17 -18.98 18.36
CA VAL A 672 -28.68 -18.09 17.31
C VAL A 672 -29.37 -18.49 16.00
N THR A 673 -30.10 -17.54 15.42
CA THR A 673 -30.97 -17.77 14.26
C THR A 673 -30.62 -16.79 13.15
N ILE A 674 -30.44 -17.32 11.94
CA ILE A 674 -30.23 -16.54 10.73
C ILE A 674 -31.60 -16.29 10.11
N VAL A 675 -31.89 -15.03 9.82
CA VAL A 675 -33.15 -14.60 9.21
C VAL A 675 -32.83 -13.92 7.89
N GLU A 676 -33.30 -14.53 6.81
CA GLU A 676 -33.17 -14.02 5.45
C GLU A 676 -34.57 -13.96 4.83
N HIS A 677 -35.09 -12.74 4.62
CA HIS A 677 -36.45 -12.53 4.15
C HIS A 677 -37.50 -13.17 5.09
N ARG A 678 -38.17 -14.25 4.64
CA ARG A 678 -39.13 -15.04 5.42
C ARG A 678 -38.58 -16.39 5.86
N ARG A 679 -37.32 -16.68 5.54
CA ARG A 679 -36.66 -17.93 5.88
C ARG A 679 -35.88 -17.75 7.18
N GLU A 680 -36.15 -18.65 8.10
CA GLU A 680 -35.44 -18.72 9.38
C GLU A 680 -34.62 -20.01 9.39
N THR A 681 -33.35 -19.88 9.74
CA THR A 681 -32.43 -21.01 9.82
C THR A 681 -31.76 -21.00 11.18
N SER A 682 -32.05 -22.01 12.00
CA SER A 682 -31.36 -22.20 13.28
C SER A 682 -29.89 -22.54 13.04
N LEU A 683 -28.99 -21.73 13.61
CA LEU A 683 -27.56 -21.94 13.50
C LEU A 683 -27.07 -22.85 14.63
N LEU A 684 -27.13 -22.36 15.87
CA LEU A 684 -26.56 -23.02 17.03
C LEU A 684 -27.17 -22.46 18.33
N LEU A 685 -27.39 -23.32 19.34
CA LEU A 685 -27.77 -22.86 20.68
C LEU A 685 -26.60 -22.08 21.30
N ALA A 686 -26.87 -20.97 21.98
CA ALA A 686 -25.86 -20.20 22.69
C ALA A 686 -25.06 -21.10 23.65
N SER A 687 -25.75 -21.97 24.39
CA SER A 687 -25.14 -22.92 25.32
C SER A 687 -24.20 -23.95 24.67
N GLN A 688 -24.28 -24.16 23.36
CA GLN A 688 -23.40 -25.05 22.61
C GLN A 688 -22.11 -24.36 22.13
N ILE A 689 -21.95 -23.06 22.38
CA ILE A 689 -20.73 -22.31 22.10
C ILE A 689 -19.91 -22.27 23.40
N PRO A 690 -18.81 -23.02 23.54
CA PRO A 690 -18.07 -23.11 24.80
C PRO A 690 -17.64 -21.75 25.36
N ALA A 691 -17.22 -20.83 24.49
CA ALA A 691 -16.82 -19.47 24.86
C ALA A 691 -17.95 -18.64 25.52
N THR A 692 -19.20 -19.10 25.49
CA THR A 692 -20.33 -18.41 26.15
C THR A 692 -20.60 -18.91 27.57
N PHE A 693 -19.93 -19.97 28.03
CA PHE A 693 -20.19 -20.60 29.34
C PHE A 693 -21.67 -20.95 29.54
N GLU A 694 -22.19 -21.85 28.71
CA GLU A 694 -23.61 -22.26 28.73
C GLU A 694 -24.58 -21.09 28.48
N GLY A 695 -24.16 -20.07 27.72
CA GLY A 695 -24.95 -18.87 27.42
C GLY A 695 -24.87 -17.75 28.47
N ARG A 696 -24.07 -17.92 29.54
CA ARG A 696 -23.92 -16.91 30.60
C ARG A 696 -23.13 -15.68 30.16
N ALA A 697 -22.14 -15.81 29.28
CA ALA A 697 -21.38 -14.68 28.74
C ALA A 697 -22.08 -14.09 27.50
N ARG A 698 -23.06 -13.21 27.73
CA ARG A 698 -23.86 -12.54 26.69
C ARG A 698 -23.01 -11.83 25.63
N VAL A 699 -21.93 -11.16 26.05
CA VAL A 699 -20.99 -10.49 25.14
C VAL A 699 -20.39 -11.46 24.12
N ASN A 700 -20.12 -12.71 24.50
CA ASN A 700 -19.58 -13.71 23.59
C ASN A 700 -20.64 -14.32 22.68
N ILE A 701 -21.92 -14.29 23.05
CA ILE A 701 -23.03 -14.59 22.13
C ILE A 701 -23.08 -13.52 21.04
N ALA A 702 -23.03 -12.23 21.41
CA ALA A 702 -22.99 -11.12 20.46
C ALA A 702 -21.77 -11.21 19.51
N ASN A 703 -20.58 -11.49 20.05
CA ASN A 703 -19.37 -11.71 19.24
C ASN A 703 -19.53 -12.90 18.28
N ALA A 704 -20.16 -13.99 18.72
CA ALA A 704 -20.41 -15.16 17.87
C ALA A 704 -21.43 -14.86 16.77
N MET A 705 -22.47 -14.06 17.03
CA MET A 705 -23.42 -13.61 16.01
C MET A 705 -22.77 -12.68 15.00
N ALA A 706 -21.90 -11.76 15.43
CA ALA A 706 -21.10 -10.92 14.54
C ALA A 706 -20.17 -11.76 13.65
N ALA A 707 -19.48 -12.75 14.23
CA ALA A 707 -18.60 -13.66 13.50
C ALA A 707 -19.37 -14.55 12.50
N ALA A 708 -20.53 -15.07 12.90
CA ALA A 708 -21.42 -15.83 12.03
C ALA A 708 -21.94 -14.96 10.89
N SER A 709 -22.36 -13.72 11.16
CA SER A 709 -22.80 -12.76 10.14
C SER A 709 -21.72 -12.48 9.10
N ALA A 710 -20.47 -12.31 9.54
CA ALA A 710 -19.33 -12.13 8.62
C ALA A 710 -19.08 -13.38 7.78
N ALA A 711 -19.16 -14.58 8.37
CA ALA A 711 -19.00 -15.83 7.64
C ALA A 711 -20.13 -16.07 6.62
N LEU A 712 -21.37 -15.68 6.94
CA LEU A 712 -22.51 -15.75 6.03
C LEU A 712 -22.38 -14.77 4.87
N ALA A 713 -21.82 -13.59 5.11
CA ALA A 713 -21.51 -12.62 4.06
C ALA A 713 -20.46 -13.13 3.05
N ASP A 714 -19.61 -14.06 3.47
CA ASP A 714 -18.58 -14.71 2.64
C ASP A 714 -19.04 -16.09 2.12
N ASP A 715 -20.35 -16.37 2.17
CA ASP A 715 -20.96 -17.63 1.72
C ASP A 715 -20.35 -18.90 2.35
N VAL A 716 -19.85 -18.81 3.58
CA VAL A 716 -19.34 -19.98 4.32
C VAL A 716 -20.50 -20.93 4.65
N GLN A 717 -20.31 -22.22 4.35
CA GLN A 717 -21.33 -23.23 4.66
C GLN A 717 -21.63 -23.30 6.16
N LEU A 718 -22.92 -23.43 6.50
CA LEU A 718 -23.40 -23.40 7.89
C LEU A 718 -22.72 -24.45 8.80
N ASP A 719 -22.36 -25.60 8.26
CA ASP A 719 -21.73 -26.66 9.04
C ASP A 719 -20.31 -26.30 9.50
N TYR A 720 -19.55 -25.55 8.69
CA TYR A 720 -18.27 -24.99 9.11
C TYR A 720 -18.45 -23.92 10.18
N ILE A 721 -19.47 -23.05 10.05
CA ILE A 721 -19.79 -22.05 11.08
C ILE A 721 -20.14 -22.74 12.40
N ARG A 722 -21.02 -23.75 12.37
CA ARG A 722 -21.42 -24.54 13.55
C ARG A 722 -20.23 -25.24 14.19
N LEU A 723 -19.41 -25.94 13.41
CA LEU A 723 -18.26 -26.68 13.91
C LEU A 723 -17.23 -25.75 14.54
N ALA A 724 -16.93 -24.63 13.88
CA ALA A 724 -16.00 -23.63 14.39
C ALA A 724 -16.49 -23.04 15.72
N LEU A 725 -17.74 -22.58 15.79
CA LEU A 725 -18.27 -22.01 17.03
C LEU A 725 -18.38 -23.04 18.18
N ARG A 726 -18.66 -24.32 17.88
CA ARG A 726 -18.66 -25.42 18.86
C ARG A 726 -17.27 -25.76 19.40
N THR A 727 -16.21 -25.44 18.66
CA THR A 727 -14.82 -25.75 19.04
C THR A 727 -14.03 -24.51 19.47
N PHE A 728 -14.67 -23.34 19.46
CA PHE A 728 -14.09 -22.10 19.95
C PHE A 728 -14.29 -21.97 21.46
N THR A 729 -13.20 -21.92 22.19
CA THR A 729 -13.17 -21.82 23.66
C THR A 729 -12.53 -20.52 24.08
N SER A 730 -12.90 -20.02 25.26
CA SER A 730 -12.19 -18.89 25.88
C SER A 730 -10.90 -19.35 26.57
N SER A 731 -10.15 -20.28 25.98
CA SER A 731 -8.86 -20.74 26.53
C SER A 731 -7.80 -19.66 26.36
N PHE A 732 -6.77 -19.68 27.21
CA PHE A 732 -5.66 -18.74 27.12
C PHE A 732 -4.96 -18.77 25.75
N TYR A 733 -4.85 -19.94 25.13
CA TYR A 733 -4.24 -20.08 23.80
C TYR A 733 -5.11 -19.52 22.66
N GLN A 734 -6.44 -19.58 22.80
CA GLN A 734 -7.34 -19.08 21.77
C GLN A 734 -7.66 -17.60 21.95
N THR A 735 -7.88 -17.13 23.17
CA THR A 735 -8.24 -15.75 23.50
C THR A 735 -7.56 -15.29 24.80
N PRO A 736 -6.23 -15.04 24.78
CA PRO A 736 -5.48 -14.70 25.99
C PRO A 736 -6.02 -13.40 26.62
N GLY A 737 -6.32 -13.45 27.92
CA GLY A 737 -6.88 -12.34 28.69
C GLY A 737 -8.30 -11.95 28.30
N ARG A 738 -9.09 -12.85 27.70
CA ARG A 738 -10.50 -12.58 27.33
C ARG A 738 -11.39 -13.69 27.88
N PHE A 739 -12.06 -13.40 29.00
CA PHE A 739 -12.91 -14.34 29.72
C PHE A 739 -12.27 -15.72 29.90
N ASN A 740 -10.98 -15.80 30.27
CA ASN A 740 -10.37 -17.10 30.55
C ASN A 740 -10.87 -17.60 31.91
N LEU A 741 -11.72 -18.63 31.92
CA LEU A 741 -12.25 -19.25 33.13
C LEU A 741 -11.38 -20.44 33.55
N LEU A 742 -10.96 -20.42 34.81
CA LEU A 742 -10.06 -21.38 35.43
C LEU A 742 -10.66 -21.94 36.73
N ASP A 743 -10.36 -23.20 37.04
CA ASP A 743 -10.53 -23.77 38.37
C ASP A 743 -9.17 -23.74 39.09
N LEU A 744 -9.15 -23.14 40.27
CA LEU A 744 -8.00 -23.11 41.16
C LEU A 744 -8.39 -23.70 42.52
N GLY A 745 -8.32 -25.02 42.63
CA GLY A 745 -8.64 -25.73 43.87
C GLY A 745 -10.10 -25.56 44.30
N GLY A 746 -11.03 -25.52 43.33
CA GLY A 746 -12.46 -25.25 43.52
C GLY A 746 -12.87 -23.78 43.34
N LYS A 747 -11.91 -22.85 43.37
CA LYS A 747 -12.16 -21.42 43.10
C LYS A 747 -12.37 -21.23 41.61
N ARG A 748 -13.43 -20.54 41.21
CA ARG A 748 -13.66 -20.15 39.81
C ARG A 748 -12.96 -18.83 39.56
N VAL A 749 -11.93 -18.80 38.73
CA VAL A 749 -11.11 -17.61 38.46
C VAL A 749 -11.31 -17.18 37.00
N VAL A 750 -11.77 -15.95 36.79
CA VAL A 750 -11.95 -15.34 35.48
C VAL A 750 -10.84 -14.33 35.24
N VAL A 751 -10.07 -14.49 34.18
CA VAL A 751 -9.07 -13.51 33.74
C VAL A 751 -9.60 -12.76 32.53
N ASP A 752 -9.69 -11.43 32.62
CA ASP A 752 -10.19 -10.58 31.52
C ASP A 752 -9.48 -9.21 31.45
N TYR A 753 -9.33 -8.69 30.24
CA TYR A 753 -8.76 -7.37 29.93
C TYR A 753 -9.82 -6.25 29.96
N CYS A 754 -10.73 -6.31 30.94
CA CYS A 754 -11.78 -5.32 31.15
C CYS A 754 -11.16 -4.02 31.68
N HIS A 755 -11.34 -2.91 30.96
CA HIS A 755 -10.67 -1.63 31.25
C HIS A 755 -11.57 -0.39 31.02
N ASN A 756 -12.86 -0.59 30.74
CA ASN A 756 -13.82 0.48 30.52
C ASN A 756 -15.20 0.10 31.07
N MET A 757 -16.09 1.10 31.18
CA MET A 757 -17.40 0.93 31.79
C MET A 757 -18.25 -0.15 31.12
N ALA A 758 -18.31 -0.18 29.80
CA ALA A 758 -19.07 -1.19 29.07
C ALA A 758 -18.52 -2.62 29.25
N GLY A 759 -17.20 -2.76 29.45
CA GLY A 759 -16.58 -4.03 29.84
C GLY A 759 -17.02 -4.47 31.23
N LEU A 760 -17.07 -3.54 32.19
CA LEU A 760 -17.49 -3.82 33.56
C LEU A 760 -18.98 -4.17 33.63
N GLU A 761 -19.84 -3.50 32.85
CA GLU A 761 -21.26 -3.86 32.71
C GLU A 761 -21.44 -5.29 32.20
N ALA A 762 -20.67 -5.68 31.19
CA ALA A 762 -20.68 -7.06 30.67
C ALA A 762 -20.19 -8.06 31.72
N MET A 763 -19.17 -7.69 32.51
CA MET A 763 -18.67 -8.53 33.60
C MET A 763 -19.70 -8.65 34.74
N ALA A 764 -20.40 -7.57 35.09
CA ALA A 764 -21.45 -7.57 36.10
C ALA A 764 -22.63 -8.47 35.71
N ASP A 765 -23.07 -8.41 34.45
CA ASP A 765 -24.09 -9.34 33.92
C ASP A 765 -23.61 -10.79 33.96
N PHE A 766 -22.34 -11.05 33.61
CA PHE A 766 -21.76 -12.38 33.69
C PHE A 766 -21.72 -12.91 35.14
N VAL A 767 -21.24 -12.10 36.09
CA VAL A 767 -21.17 -12.44 37.52
C VAL A 767 -22.56 -12.78 38.05
N LYS A 768 -23.57 -11.96 37.72
CA LYS A 768 -24.97 -12.20 38.10
C LYS A 768 -25.49 -13.55 37.59
N ARG A 769 -25.11 -13.93 36.36
CA ARG A 769 -25.54 -15.20 35.72
C ARG A 769 -24.76 -16.43 36.19
N MET A 770 -23.60 -16.23 36.81
CA MET A 770 -22.81 -17.29 37.43
C MET A 770 -23.34 -17.71 38.81
N GLU A 771 -24.32 -16.98 39.34
CA GLU A 771 -24.99 -17.24 40.64
C GLU A 771 -23.99 -17.48 41.77
N ALA A 772 -22.88 -16.72 41.77
CA ALA A 772 -21.86 -16.83 42.80
C ALA A 772 -22.33 -16.15 44.10
N GLU A 773 -22.29 -16.87 45.22
CA GLU A 773 -22.70 -16.33 46.53
C GLU A 773 -21.75 -15.23 47.02
N LYS A 774 -20.45 -15.35 46.72
CA LYS A 774 -19.41 -14.40 47.09
C LYS A 774 -18.44 -14.21 45.92
N THR A 775 -18.07 -12.95 45.69
CA THR A 775 -17.21 -12.53 44.59
C THR A 775 -16.07 -11.65 45.06
N VAL A 776 -14.86 -11.91 44.55
CA VAL A 776 -13.67 -11.10 44.79
C VAL A 776 -13.18 -10.58 43.45
N ALA A 777 -12.99 -9.27 43.29
CA ALA A 777 -12.51 -8.71 42.03
C ALA A 777 -11.22 -7.92 42.17
N VAL A 778 -10.26 -8.16 41.29
CA VAL A 778 -9.16 -7.23 41.03
C VAL A 778 -9.62 -6.22 39.99
N ILE A 779 -9.59 -4.94 40.33
CA ILE A 779 -10.05 -3.86 39.43
C ILE A 779 -8.97 -2.80 39.19
N SER A 780 -9.02 -2.20 38.00
CA SER A 780 -8.27 -0.99 37.65
C SER A 780 -8.90 -0.30 36.46
N VAL A 781 -8.48 0.95 36.22
CA VAL A 781 -8.84 1.72 35.04
C VAL A 781 -7.59 2.43 34.52
N PRO A 782 -7.33 2.45 33.20
CA PRO A 782 -6.21 3.17 32.63
C PRO A 782 -6.23 4.66 32.98
N GLY A 783 -5.06 5.23 33.29
CA GLY A 783 -4.94 6.62 33.77
C GLY A 783 -5.38 7.72 32.81
N ASP A 784 -5.52 7.41 31.51
CA ASP A 784 -5.99 8.34 30.47
C ASP A 784 -7.53 8.36 30.32
N ARG A 785 -8.27 7.75 31.26
CA ARG A 785 -9.74 7.89 31.36
C ARG A 785 -10.12 9.10 32.20
N SER A 786 -11.34 9.60 31.98
CA SER A 786 -11.85 10.75 32.73
C SER A 786 -12.14 10.36 34.18
N ASP A 787 -12.09 11.33 35.10
CA ASP A 787 -12.47 11.10 36.51
C ASP A 787 -13.92 10.61 36.61
N ALA A 788 -14.81 11.13 35.78
CA ALA A 788 -16.21 10.70 35.74
C ALA A 788 -16.35 9.22 35.33
N ASP A 789 -15.58 8.76 34.32
CA ASP A 789 -15.57 7.35 33.93
C ASP A 789 -15.01 6.46 35.06
N MET A 790 -13.92 6.90 35.71
CA MET A 790 -13.35 6.17 36.86
C MET A 790 -14.33 6.09 38.03
N GLN A 791 -15.04 7.18 38.33
CA GLN A 791 -16.05 7.21 39.38
C GLN A 791 -17.22 6.27 39.06
N ALA A 792 -17.74 6.31 37.83
CA ALA A 792 -18.79 5.38 37.39
C ALA A 792 -18.33 3.92 37.46
N PHE A 793 -17.08 3.65 37.10
CA PHE A 793 -16.48 2.32 37.17
C PHE A 793 -16.41 1.83 38.62
N GLY A 794 -15.90 2.66 39.54
CA GLY A 794 -15.82 2.31 40.96
C GLY A 794 -17.21 2.10 41.60
N ASP A 795 -18.18 2.96 41.30
CA ASP A 795 -19.57 2.84 41.77
C ASP A 795 -20.21 1.51 41.33
N LEU A 796 -20.10 1.13 40.05
CA LEU A 796 -20.63 -0.15 39.56
C LEU A 796 -19.87 -1.34 40.15
N ALA A 797 -18.55 -1.26 40.28
CA ALA A 797 -17.76 -2.32 40.89
C ALA A 797 -18.19 -2.56 42.35
N GLY A 798 -18.41 -1.48 43.12
CA GLY A 798 -18.91 -1.54 44.50
C GLY A 798 -20.30 -2.18 44.64
N LYS A 799 -21.15 -2.05 43.62
CA LYS A 799 -22.48 -2.69 43.57
C LYS A 799 -22.45 -4.14 43.10
N THR A 800 -21.39 -4.52 42.38
CA THR A 800 -21.31 -5.81 41.67
C THR A 800 -20.61 -6.86 42.52
N PHE A 801 -19.51 -6.50 43.17
CA PHE A 801 -18.63 -7.45 43.84
C PHE A 801 -18.79 -7.43 45.36
N SER A 802 -18.53 -8.55 46.02
CA SER A 802 -18.56 -8.64 47.48
C SER A 802 -17.30 -8.02 48.10
N GLN A 803 -16.15 -8.19 47.46
CA GLN A 803 -14.86 -7.63 47.85
C GLN A 803 -14.08 -7.19 46.61
N ILE A 804 -13.28 -6.14 46.76
CA ILE A 804 -12.41 -5.64 45.68
C ILE A 804 -10.97 -5.47 46.15
N VAL A 805 -10.05 -5.81 45.26
CA VAL A 805 -8.63 -5.47 45.33
C VAL A 805 -8.34 -4.47 44.22
N ILE A 806 -7.84 -3.29 44.57
CA ILE A 806 -7.60 -2.21 43.60
C ILE A 806 -6.11 -2.13 43.31
N ARG A 807 -5.77 -2.22 42.02
CA ARG A 807 -4.40 -2.08 41.49
C ARG A 807 -4.29 -0.90 40.53
N GLU A 808 -3.06 -0.56 40.14
CA GLU A 808 -2.79 0.39 39.05
C GLU A 808 -2.02 -0.30 37.91
N ASP A 809 -2.11 0.24 36.69
CA ASP A 809 -1.22 -0.16 35.60
C ASP A 809 0.20 0.39 35.88
N ASP A 810 1.25 -0.33 35.47
CA ASP A 810 2.64 0.18 35.55
C ASP A 810 2.79 1.54 34.87
N ASN A 811 2.04 1.75 33.78
CA ASN A 811 1.95 3.02 33.07
C ASN A 811 0.69 3.79 33.51
N THR A 812 0.88 4.73 34.44
CA THR A 812 -0.20 5.58 34.96
C THR A 812 -0.69 6.66 33.96
N ARG A 813 -0.13 6.71 32.75
CA ARG A 813 -0.50 7.64 31.67
C ARG A 813 -0.55 9.12 32.11
N GLY A 814 0.38 9.50 32.98
CA GLY A 814 0.54 10.87 33.47
C GLY A 814 -0.16 11.17 34.80
N ARG A 815 -0.90 10.21 35.38
CA ARG A 815 -1.45 10.35 36.74
C ARG A 815 -0.40 10.01 37.81
N LYS A 816 -0.58 10.59 39.00
CA LYS A 816 0.23 10.25 40.17
C LYS A 816 -0.14 8.84 40.66
N SER A 817 0.85 8.03 40.98
CA SER A 817 0.60 6.70 41.55
C SER A 817 -0.22 6.79 42.84
N GLY A 818 -1.18 5.88 43.00
CA GLY A 818 -2.19 5.81 44.05
C GLY A 818 -3.46 6.61 43.74
N SER A 819 -3.40 7.61 42.85
CA SER A 819 -4.56 8.48 42.61
C SER A 819 -5.74 7.78 41.92
N ILE A 820 -5.46 6.78 41.08
CA ILE A 820 -6.53 5.98 40.43
C ILE A 820 -7.15 5.08 41.49
N ALA A 821 -6.31 4.44 42.31
CA ALA A 821 -6.77 3.57 43.38
C ALA A 821 -7.65 4.32 44.40
N ASP A 822 -7.25 5.53 44.80
CA ASP A 822 -8.01 6.38 45.72
C ASP A 822 -9.39 6.75 45.15
N LEU A 823 -9.46 7.12 43.87
CA LEU A 823 -10.71 7.46 43.19
C LEU A 823 -11.65 6.26 43.09
N LEU A 824 -11.14 5.10 42.69
CA LEU A 824 -11.91 3.87 42.60
C LEU A 824 -12.43 3.42 43.96
N SER A 825 -11.58 3.50 45.00
CA SER A 825 -11.94 3.16 46.38
C SER A 825 -13.07 4.06 46.90
N ALA A 826 -12.91 5.38 46.80
CA ALA A 826 -13.92 6.34 47.23
C ALA A 826 -15.26 6.13 46.51
N SER A 827 -15.21 5.82 45.22
CA SER A 827 -16.40 5.61 44.39
C SER A 827 -17.08 4.27 44.68
N ALA A 828 -16.33 3.21 44.96
CA ALA A 828 -16.88 1.93 45.38
C ALA A 828 -17.62 2.04 46.73
N VAL A 829 -17.05 2.79 47.68
CA VAL A 829 -17.75 3.10 48.95
C VAL A 829 -19.03 3.90 48.70
N ALA A 830 -18.98 4.90 47.82
CA ALA A 830 -20.17 5.66 47.43
C ALA A 830 -21.25 4.77 46.75
N GLY A 831 -20.82 3.72 46.04
CA GLY A 831 -21.69 2.72 45.44
C GLY A 831 -22.33 1.73 46.43
N GLY A 832 -21.96 1.79 47.71
CA GLY A 832 -22.56 0.98 48.79
C GLY A 832 -21.65 -0.11 49.36
N MET A 833 -20.39 -0.19 48.93
CA MET A 833 -19.42 -1.14 49.48
C MET A 833 -18.88 -0.68 50.83
N GLU A 834 -18.79 -1.58 51.81
CA GLU A 834 -18.12 -1.28 53.08
C GLU A 834 -16.62 -1.10 52.86
N ALA A 835 -16.01 -0.08 53.48
CA ALA A 835 -14.59 0.21 53.32
C ALA A 835 -13.68 -0.98 53.72
N GLY A 836 -14.12 -1.84 54.64
CA GLY A 836 -13.40 -3.06 55.05
C GLY A 836 -13.34 -4.15 53.96
N ASN A 837 -14.17 -4.06 52.92
CA ASN A 837 -14.18 -4.97 51.78
C ASN A 837 -13.32 -4.49 50.61
N ILE A 838 -12.56 -3.41 50.80
CA ILE A 838 -11.67 -2.81 49.80
C ILE A 838 -10.22 -2.97 50.25
N THR A 839 -9.39 -3.59 49.42
CA THR A 839 -7.94 -3.69 49.64
C THR A 839 -7.20 -2.98 48.52
N ILE A 840 -6.23 -2.12 48.82
CA ILE A 840 -5.40 -1.46 47.79
C ILE A 840 -4.05 -2.16 47.73
N VAL A 841 -3.76 -2.77 46.58
CA VAL A 841 -2.46 -3.39 46.27
C VAL A 841 -2.09 -2.93 44.86
N LEU A 842 -1.17 -1.96 44.76
CA LEU A 842 -0.91 -1.27 43.49
C LEU A 842 -0.26 -2.18 42.45
N ASP A 843 0.62 -3.09 42.88
CA ASP A 843 1.26 -4.08 42.00
C ASP A 843 0.24 -5.14 41.54
N GLU A 844 0.18 -5.37 40.22
CA GLU A 844 -0.82 -6.25 39.62
C GLU A 844 -0.69 -7.71 40.07
N LEU A 845 0.54 -8.23 40.14
CA LEU A 845 0.78 -9.64 40.46
C LEU A 845 0.48 -9.92 41.94
N GLU A 846 0.89 -9.02 42.84
CA GLU A 846 0.54 -9.11 44.25
C GLU A 846 -0.97 -8.89 44.49
N ALA A 847 -1.63 -8.02 43.72
CA ALA A 847 -3.09 -7.83 43.80
C ALA A 847 -3.85 -9.10 43.40
N VAL A 848 -3.43 -9.75 42.31
CA VAL A 848 -3.98 -11.04 41.87
C VAL A 848 -3.83 -12.10 42.94
N LYS A 849 -2.63 -12.25 43.50
CA LYS A 849 -2.36 -13.19 44.59
C LYS A 849 -3.24 -12.90 45.81
N THR A 850 -3.35 -11.63 46.20
CA THR A 850 -4.19 -11.20 47.32
C THR A 850 -5.66 -11.56 47.10
N ALA A 851 -6.21 -11.29 45.91
CA ALA A 851 -7.60 -11.63 45.59
C ALA A 851 -7.86 -13.14 45.61
N VAL A 852 -6.92 -13.94 45.11
CA VAL A 852 -7.00 -15.40 45.14
C VAL A 852 -6.95 -15.92 46.58
N ASP A 853 -6.09 -15.36 47.44
CA ASP A 853 -5.95 -15.75 48.85
C ASP A 853 -7.19 -15.38 49.68
N MET A 854 -7.86 -14.28 49.34
CA MET A 854 -9.12 -13.84 49.98
C MET A 854 -10.34 -14.72 49.67
N ALA A 855 -10.29 -15.44 48.55
CA ALA A 855 -11.41 -16.23 48.05
C ALA A 855 -11.48 -17.63 48.68
N ASP A 856 -12.70 -18.08 48.99
CA ASP A 856 -13.00 -19.43 49.49
C ASP A 856 -13.26 -20.42 48.34
N LYS A 857 -13.34 -21.73 48.66
CA LYS A 857 -13.39 -22.87 47.69
C LYS A 857 -14.56 -22.92 46.70
N THR A 858 -15.45 -21.94 46.71
CA THR A 858 -16.62 -21.85 45.80
C THR A 858 -16.82 -20.44 45.23
N ASP A 859 -15.98 -19.49 45.67
CA ASP A 859 -16.08 -18.09 45.30
C ASP A 859 -15.72 -17.90 43.82
N LEU A 860 -16.25 -16.80 43.25
CA LEU A 860 -15.88 -16.33 41.93
C LEU A 860 -14.85 -15.21 42.07
N VAL A 861 -13.66 -15.43 41.53
CA VAL A 861 -12.59 -14.44 41.48
C VAL A 861 -12.55 -13.84 40.08
N VAL A 862 -12.67 -12.52 39.97
CA VAL A 862 -12.62 -11.79 38.69
C VAL A 862 -11.37 -10.94 38.64
N LEU A 863 -10.46 -11.23 37.71
CA LEU A 863 -9.17 -10.59 37.59
C LEU A 863 -9.15 -9.69 36.35
N MET A 864 -9.24 -8.37 36.56
CA MET A 864 -9.11 -7.37 35.50
C MET A 864 -7.64 -6.98 35.31
N VAL A 865 -7.01 -7.53 34.28
CA VAL A 865 -5.55 -7.55 34.14
C VAL A 865 -5.06 -6.78 32.92
N ASP A 866 -3.89 -6.14 33.03
CA ASP A 866 -3.11 -5.58 31.91
C ASP A 866 -2.03 -6.57 31.43
N LYS A 867 -1.54 -7.45 32.31
CA LYS A 867 -0.52 -8.48 32.00
C LYS A 867 -1.11 -9.91 32.01
N PRO A 868 -1.96 -10.28 31.05
CA PRO A 868 -2.66 -11.57 31.06
C PRO A 868 -1.70 -12.78 30.99
N VAL A 869 -0.53 -12.65 30.37
CA VAL A 869 0.46 -13.73 30.27
C VAL A 869 1.08 -14.04 31.62
N GLU A 870 1.58 -13.02 32.31
CA GLU A 870 2.22 -13.18 33.63
C GLU A 870 1.22 -13.69 34.67
N VAL A 871 -0.01 -13.18 34.64
CA VAL A 871 -1.10 -13.65 35.51
C VAL A 871 -1.46 -15.12 35.21
N TRP A 872 -1.54 -15.50 33.95
CA TRP A 872 -1.79 -16.89 33.56
C TRP A 872 -0.70 -17.84 34.09
N GLU A 873 0.58 -17.47 33.90
CA GLU A 873 1.72 -18.26 34.39
C GLU A 873 1.70 -18.39 35.91
N MET A 874 1.41 -17.30 36.63
CA MET A 874 1.24 -17.31 38.08
C MET A 874 0.13 -18.27 38.52
N LEU A 875 -1.08 -18.13 37.97
CA LEU A 875 -2.21 -18.98 38.36
C LEU A 875 -1.94 -20.46 38.04
N THR A 876 -1.30 -20.74 36.91
CA THR A 876 -0.89 -22.11 36.55
C THR A 876 0.14 -22.66 37.55
N SER A 877 1.07 -21.83 38.02
CA SER A 877 2.04 -22.22 39.06
C SER A 877 1.39 -22.53 40.41
N PHE A 878 0.20 -21.96 40.67
CA PHE A 878 -0.63 -22.28 41.84
C PHE A 878 -1.53 -23.52 41.62
N GLY A 879 -1.47 -24.14 40.45
CA GLY A 879 -2.24 -25.34 40.11
C GLY A 879 -3.58 -25.06 39.44
N ALA A 880 -3.79 -23.88 38.86
CA ALA A 880 -5.00 -23.59 38.10
C ALA A 880 -5.11 -24.46 36.84
N SER A 881 -6.33 -24.87 36.49
CA SER A 881 -6.65 -25.63 35.27
C SER A 881 -7.84 -25.01 34.54
N ALA A 882 -7.88 -25.10 33.20
CA ALA A 882 -8.99 -24.56 32.42
C ALA A 882 -10.29 -25.34 32.69
N VAL A 883 -11.41 -24.62 32.79
CA VAL A 883 -12.76 -25.19 33.00
C VAL A 883 -13.37 -25.68 31.70
#